data_AF-A0A8C4MH06-F1
#
_entry.id   AF-A0A8C4MH06-F1
#
_cell.length_a   1.000
_cell.length_b   1.000
_cell.length_c   1.000
_cell.angle_alpha   90.00
_cell.angle_beta   90.00
_cell.angle_gamma   90.00
#
_symmetry.space_group_name_H-M   'P 1'
#
loop_
_entity.id
_entity.type
_entity.pdbx_description
1 polymer ?
#
loop_
_entity_poly.entity_id
_entity_poly.type
_entity_poly.pdbx_seq_one_letter_code
_entity_poly.pdbx_strand_id
1 'polypeptide(L)'
;MAVSAQRLLEELQIFGQDCEEELIEKLLELCVYYGQKEEEMVDELIAFCTSTHKANITSETLNSFEHEFLSKRLSKARHSASKDSGHAGARDIVSIQELIEVEEEEETLLNSYTTPSKGSQKRAVITPESSLTKRRVSARSPHQLLSPSSFSPSATPSQKYNSRNNRGEVVTSFGSAQGMSWSGRGGAGNISLKVVGCPESLTGSYKSMFQKLPDIREVLTCRIEELGSELKEHYKIEAFTPVLAPAQEPVILLGQIGCDSNGKLNSKSVILEGDREHSSGAQIPVDLSELKEYSLFPGQVVIMEGINTTGRKLVATKLYEGVPLPFLQPTEEDRDFEQSMVLVACGPYTTSDSITYEPLLDLIAIINRDRPDVCVLFGPFLDAKHEQVESCLLTSPFEDVFKQCLRTIIEGTRSSGSHLVFVPSLRDVHHEPVYPQPPFSYSELPQEDKKRVHFLSEPCSFSINGVIFGLTSTDLLFHMGAEEISSSSGTSDRFSRILKHILTQRSYYPLYPPQEDMAIDYENFYAYAQLPVTPDVFIIPSELRYFVKVSLNSAFSQKCQKQPLTFPSRPPALCLWGSTHGAGGLVSLGEVVGREQKSVVKRLSQQLSSDSPAWEPRRQVGRPSNSGSRTPRATSEWQDLHTALAFPPPPQLCRASQWAQPESSEEALGSLSLPPEAPPTRGWGIGSQSPQGIHPPTPSWQTRPSSTSRGKLCFLVGDNKQIGFVSKFGS
;
A
#
# COMPACT_ATOMS: atom_id res chain seq x y z
N MET A 1 -10.54 -56.14 -11.16
CA MET A 1 -11.14 -56.68 -12.42
C MET A 1 -10.13 -57.63 -13.05
N ALA A 2 -10.45 -58.31 -14.16
CA ALA A 2 -9.42 -58.97 -14.97
C ALA A 2 -8.85 -57.90 -15.92
N VAL A 3 -7.55 -57.62 -15.80
CA VAL A 3 -6.83 -56.59 -16.57
C VAL A 3 -5.71 -57.29 -17.34
N SER A 4 -5.53 -56.97 -18.62
CA SER A 4 -4.62 -57.68 -19.53
C SER A 4 -3.41 -56.85 -19.94
N ALA A 5 -2.20 -57.41 -19.73
CA ALA A 5 -0.93 -56.82 -20.19
C ALA A 5 -0.95 -56.51 -21.70
N GLN A 6 -1.51 -57.44 -22.48
CA GLN A 6 -1.60 -57.32 -23.93
C GLN A 6 -2.53 -56.17 -24.36
N ARG A 7 -3.62 -55.94 -23.63
CA ARG A 7 -4.57 -54.86 -23.95
C ARG A 7 -4.01 -53.49 -23.59
N LEU A 8 -3.31 -53.35 -22.47
CA LEU A 8 -2.56 -52.11 -22.16
C LEU A 8 -1.53 -51.78 -23.24
N LEU A 9 -0.81 -52.78 -23.75
CA LEU A 9 0.17 -52.61 -24.82
C LEU A 9 -0.51 -52.19 -26.14
N GLU A 10 -1.64 -52.83 -26.50
CA GLU A 10 -2.47 -52.45 -27.66
C GLU A 10 -2.95 -50.99 -27.57
N GLU A 11 -3.51 -50.55 -26.44
CA GLU A 11 -3.98 -49.17 -26.25
C GLU A 11 -2.82 -48.14 -26.26
N LEU A 12 -1.66 -48.45 -25.64
CA LEU A 12 -0.49 -47.57 -25.66
C LEU A 12 0.07 -47.38 -27.08
N GLN A 13 0.01 -48.41 -27.92
CA GLN A 13 0.43 -48.33 -29.32
C GLN A 13 -0.50 -47.46 -30.19
N ILE A 14 -1.78 -47.28 -29.83
CA ILE A 14 -2.68 -46.33 -30.51
C ILE A 14 -2.15 -44.89 -30.38
N PHE A 15 -1.52 -44.57 -29.25
CA PHE A 15 -0.90 -43.26 -28.99
C PHE A 15 0.58 -43.19 -29.39
N GLY A 16 1.13 -44.25 -30.00
CA GLY A 16 2.52 -44.30 -30.47
C GLY A 16 3.57 -44.33 -29.35
N GLN A 17 3.23 -44.86 -28.17
CA GLN A 17 4.15 -45.04 -27.05
C GLN A 17 4.59 -46.51 -26.93
N ASP A 18 5.86 -46.78 -27.22
CA ASP A 18 6.47 -48.08 -26.92
C ASP A 18 6.94 -48.09 -25.45
N CYS A 19 6.44 -49.05 -24.65
CA CYS A 19 6.79 -49.21 -23.23
C CYS A 19 7.55 -50.52 -23.00
N GLU A 20 8.52 -50.48 -22.08
CA GLU A 20 9.22 -51.66 -21.57
C GLU A 20 8.31 -52.53 -20.70
N GLU A 21 8.54 -53.85 -20.67
CA GLU A 21 7.67 -54.83 -20.03
C GLU A 21 7.49 -54.54 -18.51
N GLU A 22 8.54 -54.11 -17.82
CA GLU A 22 8.51 -53.68 -16.41
C GLU A 22 7.57 -52.48 -16.15
N LEU A 23 7.40 -51.58 -17.14
CA LEU A 23 6.48 -50.43 -17.03
C LEU A 23 5.02 -50.86 -17.22
N ILE A 24 4.78 -51.91 -18.01
CA ILE A 24 3.45 -52.47 -18.25
C ILE A 24 2.99 -53.28 -17.02
N GLU A 25 3.88 -54.04 -16.37
CA GLU A 25 3.58 -54.69 -15.08
C GLU A 25 3.14 -53.65 -14.03
N LYS A 26 3.87 -52.53 -13.91
CA LYS A 26 3.51 -51.44 -13.01
C LYS A 26 2.17 -50.78 -13.36
N LEU A 27 1.85 -50.62 -14.65
CA LEU A 27 0.55 -50.10 -15.09
C LEU A 27 -0.60 -51.07 -14.75
N LEU A 28 -0.38 -52.39 -14.82
CA LEU A 28 -1.37 -53.38 -14.35
C LEU A 28 -1.63 -53.26 -12.85
N GLU A 29 -0.58 -53.09 -12.03
CA GLU A 29 -0.74 -52.85 -10.60
C GLU A 29 -1.58 -51.60 -10.32
N LEU A 30 -1.33 -50.50 -11.05
CA LEU A 30 -2.13 -49.27 -10.96
C LEU A 30 -3.59 -49.50 -11.39
N CYS A 31 -3.86 -50.17 -12.51
CA CYS A 31 -5.23 -50.50 -12.94
C CYS A 31 -5.99 -51.30 -11.88
N VAL A 32 -5.33 -52.29 -11.26
CA VAL A 32 -5.91 -53.13 -10.21
C VAL A 32 -6.13 -52.35 -8.91
N TYR A 33 -5.17 -51.50 -8.51
CA TYR A 33 -5.24 -50.72 -7.27
C TYR A 33 -6.28 -49.59 -7.32
N TYR A 34 -6.30 -48.82 -8.42
CA TYR A 34 -7.23 -47.71 -8.61
C TYR A 34 -8.59 -48.14 -9.21
N GLY A 35 -8.73 -49.42 -9.59
CA GLY A 35 -10.00 -50.00 -10.03
C GLY A 35 -10.49 -49.49 -11.39
N GLN A 36 -9.56 -49.16 -12.29
CA GLN A 36 -9.84 -48.70 -13.67
C GLN A 36 -9.72 -49.85 -14.68
N LYS A 37 -10.21 -49.62 -15.91
CA LYS A 37 -9.85 -50.44 -17.08
C LYS A 37 -8.55 -50.00 -17.73
N GLU A 38 -8.04 -50.84 -18.62
CA GLU A 38 -6.88 -50.58 -19.49
C GLU A 38 -7.04 -49.27 -20.29
N GLU A 39 -8.14 -49.16 -21.03
CA GLU A 39 -8.51 -47.99 -21.86
C GLU A 39 -8.53 -46.70 -21.02
N GLU A 40 -9.24 -46.71 -19.89
CA GLU A 40 -9.41 -45.56 -18.99
C GLU A 40 -8.07 -45.10 -18.37
N MET A 41 -7.20 -46.04 -17.99
CA MET A 41 -5.88 -45.73 -17.41
C MET A 41 -4.91 -45.15 -18.45
N VAL A 42 -4.94 -45.66 -19.69
CA VAL A 42 -4.08 -45.16 -20.77
C VAL A 42 -4.50 -43.74 -21.19
N ASP A 43 -5.80 -43.49 -21.36
CA ASP A 43 -6.32 -42.13 -21.63
C ASP A 43 -5.89 -41.13 -20.54
N GLU A 44 -6.03 -41.51 -19.25
CA GLU A 44 -5.61 -40.66 -18.12
C GLU A 44 -4.09 -40.43 -18.08
N LEU A 45 -3.28 -41.46 -18.40
CA LEU A 45 -1.82 -41.33 -18.48
C LEU A 45 -1.37 -40.44 -19.65
N ILE A 46 -1.95 -40.60 -20.84
CA ILE A 46 -1.61 -39.78 -22.02
C ILE A 46 -2.02 -38.33 -21.80
N ALA A 47 -3.16 -38.07 -21.16
CA ALA A 47 -3.56 -36.72 -20.74
C ALA A 47 -2.58 -36.11 -19.72
N PHE A 48 -2.07 -36.90 -18.77
CA PHE A 48 -1.05 -36.47 -17.81
C PHE A 48 0.30 -36.15 -18.48
N CYS A 49 0.79 -37.03 -19.36
CA CYS A 49 2.03 -36.80 -20.11
C CYS A 49 1.93 -35.56 -21.02
N THR A 50 0.80 -35.37 -21.68
CA THR A 50 0.52 -34.20 -22.53
C THR A 50 0.54 -32.89 -21.74
N SER A 51 -0.14 -32.87 -20.58
CA SER A 51 -0.24 -31.67 -19.73
C SER A 51 1.05 -31.36 -18.93
N THR A 52 1.94 -32.34 -18.76
CA THR A 52 3.26 -32.16 -18.13
C THR A 52 4.42 -32.05 -19.13
N HIS A 53 4.13 -32.05 -20.44
CA HIS A 53 5.11 -32.04 -21.54
C HIS A 53 6.16 -33.16 -21.48
N LYS A 54 5.82 -34.31 -20.86
CA LYS A 54 6.69 -35.50 -20.82
C LYS A 54 6.45 -36.34 -22.08
N ALA A 55 7.46 -36.45 -22.94
CA ALA A 55 7.31 -37.04 -24.28
C ALA A 55 7.30 -38.58 -24.31
N ASN A 56 7.97 -39.24 -23.36
CA ASN A 56 8.11 -40.69 -23.28
C ASN A 56 7.67 -41.18 -21.91
N ILE A 57 6.99 -42.33 -21.84
CA ILE A 57 6.63 -42.98 -20.58
C ILE A 57 7.88 -43.59 -19.94
N THR A 58 8.17 -43.23 -18.69
CA THR A 58 9.28 -43.74 -17.88
C THR A 58 8.82 -44.11 -16.48
N SER A 59 9.60 -44.90 -15.72
CA SER A 59 9.24 -45.28 -14.35
C SER A 59 9.05 -44.07 -13.42
N GLU A 60 9.81 -42.99 -13.63
CA GLU A 60 9.63 -41.69 -12.96
C GLU A 60 8.34 -40.99 -13.38
N THR A 61 7.98 -41.05 -14.67
CA THR A 61 6.70 -40.51 -15.17
C THR A 61 5.50 -41.23 -14.56
N LEU A 62 5.56 -42.56 -14.42
CA LEU A 62 4.54 -43.35 -13.71
C LEU A 62 4.49 -43.03 -12.21
N ASN A 63 5.62 -42.79 -11.53
CA ASN A 63 5.64 -42.33 -10.13
C ASN A 63 4.95 -40.96 -9.98
N SER A 64 5.27 -40.01 -10.86
CA SER A 64 4.59 -38.70 -10.93
C SER A 64 3.09 -38.86 -11.13
N PHE A 65 2.67 -39.69 -12.11
CA PHE A 65 1.25 -39.90 -12.42
C PHE A 65 0.48 -40.50 -11.24
N GLU A 66 1.04 -41.49 -10.55
CA GLU A 66 0.41 -42.06 -9.36
C GLU A 66 0.28 -41.01 -8.24
N HIS A 67 1.37 -40.38 -7.84
CA HIS A 67 1.38 -39.47 -6.69
C HIS A 67 0.62 -38.17 -6.97
N GLU A 68 0.80 -37.56 -8.15
CA GLU A 68 0.29 -36.24 -8.47
C GLU A 68 -1.15 -36.26 -9.01
N PHE A 69 -1.61 -37.37 -9.59
CA PHE A 69 -2.93 -37.46 -10.22
C PHE A 69 -3.82 -38.53 -9.57
N LEU A 70 -3.44 -39.81 -9.63
CA LEU A 70 -4.30 -40.92 -9.18
C LEU A 70 -4.58 -40.88 -7.66
N SER A 71 -3.57 -40.59 -6.82
CA SER A 71 -3.71 -40.56 -5.37
C SER A 71 -4.76 -39.53 -4.89
N LYS A 72 -4.82 -38.36 -5.56
CA LYS A 72 -5.79 -37.27 -5.28
C LYS A 72 -7.22 -37.66 -5.67
N ARG A 73 -7.40 -38.65 -6.54
CA ARG A 73 -8.72 -39.16 -6.94
C ARG A 73 -9.32 -40.06 -5.86
N LEU A 74 -8.50 -40.89 -5.20
CA LEU A 74 -8.93 -41.74 -4.08
C LEU A 74 -9.43 -40.92 -2.87
N SER A 75 -8.83 -39.76 -2.57
CA SER A 75 -9.32 -38.90 -1.49
C SER A 75 -10.70 -38.32 -1.80
N LYS A 76 -10.91 -37.76 -3.01
CA LYS A 76 -12.24 -37.30 -3.46
C LYS A 76 -13.29 -38.41 -3.44
N ALA A 77 -12.97 -39.59 -3.96
CA ALA A 77 -13.92 -40.71 -4.02
C ALA A 77 -14.40 -41.17 -2.62
N ARG A 78 -13.55 -41.10 -1.59
CA ARG A 78 -13.92 -41.40 -0.20
C ARG A 78 -14.89 -40.40 0.40
N HIS A 79 -14.89 -39.13 -0.04
CA HIS A 79 -15.85 -38.13 0.41
C HIS A 79 -17.22 -38.25 -0.25
N SER A 80 -17.32 -38.78 -1.49
CA SER A 80 -18.61 -39.07 -2.13
C SER A 80 -19.32 -40.32 -1.60
N ALA A 81 -18.57 -41.27 -1.02
CA ALA A 81 -19.09 -42.59 -0.65
C ALA A 81 -20.09 -42.62 0.53
N SER A 82 -20.32 -41.50 1.24
CA SER A 82 -21.31 -41.43 2.32
C SER A 82 -22.71 -40.98 1.88
N LYS A 83 -22.97 -40.82 0.58
CA LYS A 83 -24.23 -40.30 0.05
C LYS A 83 -24.82 -41.15 -1.11
N ASP A 84 -24.80 -42.47 -0.96
CA ASP A 84 -25.48 -43.39 -1.89
C ASP A 84 -26.47 -44.34 -1.18
N SER A 85 -27.76 -44.06 -1.34
CA SER A 85 -28.82 -45.08 -1.27
C SER A 85 -30.02 -44.65 -2.10
N GLY A 86 -30.39 -45.47 -3.09
CA GLY A 86 -31.67 -45.37 -3.78
C GLY A 86 -31.69 -44.49 -5.04
N HIS A 87 -31.43 -45.11 -6.19
CA HIS A 87 -31.83 -44.55 -7.49
C HIS A 87 -33.35 -44.27 -7.52
N ALA A 88 -33.73 -43.05 -7.87
CA ALA A 88 -35.07 -42.70 -8.31
C ALA A 88 -34.95 -41.63 -9.41
N GLY A 89 -35.45 -41.93 -10.62
CA GLY A 89 -35.41 -41.00 -11.75
C GLY A 89 -36.33 -39.80 -11.55
N ALA A 90 -36.03 -38.69 -12.25
CA ALA A 90 -36.87 -37.51 -12.44
C ALA A 90 -37.81 -37.16 -11.26
N ARG A 91 -37.22 -36.74 -10.12
CA ARG A 91 -37.99 -36.28 -8.96
C ARG A 91 -38.74 -34.99 -9.30
N ASP A 92 -40.00 -34.90 -8.88
CA ASP A 92 -40.83 -33.71 -9.06
C ASP A 92 -40.37 -32.57 -8.13
N ILE A 93 -40.62 -31.32 -8.55
CA ILE A 93 -40.17 -30.08 -7.91
C ILE A 93 -40.65 -29.99 -6.46
N VAL A 94 -41.83 -30.55 -6.15
CA VAL A 94 -42.41 -30.62 -4.80
C VAL A 94 -41.46 -31.29 -3.80
N SER A 95 -40.76 -32.35 -4.22
CA SER A 95 -39.88 -33.14 -3.34
C SER A 95 -38.54 -32.45 -3.02
N ILE A 96 -38.23 -31.33 -3.70
CA ILE A 96 -37.07 -30.48 -3.37
C ILE A 96 -37.47 -29.45 -2.29
N GLN A 97 -38.70 -28.94 -2.34
CA GLN A 97 -39.20 -27.99 -1.34
C GLN A 97 -39.30 -28.62 0.06
N GLU A 98 -39.79 -29.87 0.15
CA GLU A 98 -39.81 -30.62 1.42
C GLU A 98 -38.40 -30.81 2.02
N LEU A 99 -37.35 -30.95 1.20
CA LEU A 99 -35.98 -31.10 1.71
C LEU A 99 -35.41 -29.80 2.26
N ILE A 100 -35.73 -28.66 1.65
CA ILE A 100 -35.32 -27.33 2.13
C ILE A 100 -36.04 -27.00 3.45
N GLU A 101 -37.33 -27.30 3.55
CA GLU A 101 -38.11 -27.09 4.78
C GLU A 101 -37.62 -28.00 5.92
N VAL A 102 -37.16 -29.23 5.63
CA VAL A 102 -36.51 -30.10 6.62
C VAL A 102 -35.12 -29.60 7.05
N GLU A 103 -34.30 -29.07 6.13
CA GLU A 103 -33.00 -28.46 6.50
C GLU A 103 -33.20 -27.19 7.37
N GLU A 104 -34.20 -26.35 7.09
CA GLU A 104 -34.55 -25.19 7.95
C GLU A 104 -35.10 -25.63 9.34
N GLU A 105 -35.88 -26.71 9.42
CA GLU A 105 -36.33 -27.28 10.70
C GLU A 105 -35.16 -27.90 11.50
N GLU A 106 -34.21 -28.59 10.86
CA GLU A 106 -33.02 -29.13 11.54
C GLU A 106 -32.08 -28.04 12.06
N GLU A 107 -31.82 -26.96 11.31
CA GLU A 107 -31.05 -25.82 11.84
C GLU A 107 -31.77 -25.13 13.01
N THR A 108 -33.10 -25.01 12.95
CA THR A 108 -33.91 -24.44 14.04
C THR A 108 -33.85 -25.32 15.30
N LEU A 109 -33.87 -26.65 15.14
CA LEU A 109 -33.69 -27.60 16.23
C LEU A 109 -32.27 -27.56 16.81
N LEU A 110 -31.22 -27.50 15.97
CA LEU A 110 -29.83 -27.40 16.40
C LEU A 110 -29.57 -26.16 17.27
N ASN A 111 -30.09 -25.00 16.86
CA ASN A 111 -30.00 -23.76 17.64
C ASN A 111 -30.65 -23.89 19.04
N SER A 112 -31.69 -24.72 19.17
CA SER A 112 -32.42 -24.95 20.43
C SER A 112 -31.59 -25.65 21.52
N TYR A 113 -30.48 -26.32 21.16
CA TYR A 113 -29.59 -27.00 22.11
C TYR A 113 -28.41 -26.14 22.57
N THR A 114 -28.25 -24.91 22.06
CA THR A 114 -27.20 -24.00 22.52
C THR A 114 -27.50 -23.46 23.92
N THR A 115 -26.51 -23.46 24.82
CA THR A 115 -26.72 -23.09 26.24
C THR A 115 -26.42 -21.60 26.49
N PRO A 116 -27.31 -20.84 27.15
CA PRO A 116 -27.15 -19.39 27.30
C PRO A 116 -26.14 -19.03 28.40
N SER A 117 -25.09 -18.30 28.02
CA SER A 117 -24.20 -17.60 28.95
C SER A 117 -24.92 -16.42 29.64
N LYS A 118 -24.55 -16.10 30.88
CA LYS A 118 -25.39 -15.28 31.78
C LYS A 118 -25.03 -13.80 31.82
N GLY A 119 -26.00 -12.96 31.47
CA GLY A 119 -26.09 -11.55 31.89
C GLY A 119 -25.53 -10.54 30.87
N SER A 120 -26.10 -9.34 30.72
CA SER A 120 -27.06 -8.65 31.59
C SER A 120 -28.35 -8.27 30.85
N GLN A 121 -29.52 -8.46 31.50
CA GLN A 121 -30.81 -8.08 30.93
C GLN A 121 -31.18 -6.63 31.26
N LYS A 122 -31.62 -5.85 30.26
CA LYS A 122 -32.51 -4.70 30.50
C LYS A 122 -33.49 -4.39 29.36
N ARG A 123 -34.54 -5.23 29.29
CA ARG A 123 -35.91 -4.91 28.84
C ARG A 123 -36.08 -4.38 27.40
N ALA A 124 -36.54 -5.26 26.51
CA ALA A 124 -37.11 -4.85 25.22
C ALA A 124 -38.35 -3.95 25.40
N VAL A 125 -38.57 -3.05 24.44
CA VAL A 125 -39.81 -2.29 24.26
C VAL A 125 -40.28 -2.52 22.83
N ILE A 126 -41.54 -2.92 22.66
CA ILE A 126 -42.18 -3.21 21.38
C ILE A 126 -43.07 -2.04 21.01
N THR A 127 -42.87 -1.41 19.85
CA THR A 127 -43.94 -1.05 18.88
C THR A 127 -43.34 -0.46 17.59
N PRO A 128 -44.04 -0.53 16.43
CA PRO A 128 -43.46 -0.23 15.12
C PRO A 128 -43.97 1.07 14.47
N GLU A 129 -43.22 1.62 13.51
CA GLU A 129 -43.77 2.48 12.46
C GLU A 129 -43.26 2.06 11.06
N SER A 130 -43.96 2.55 10.04
CA SER A 130 -43.88 2.13 8.63
C SER A 130 -43.02 3.12 7.79
N SER A 131 -42.58 2.85 6.56
CA SER A 131 -43.35 2.21 5.48
C SER A 131 -42.48 1.80 4.27
N LEU A 132 -42.82 0.66 3.66
CA LEU A 132 -42.39 0.30 2.31
C LEU A 132 -43.51 0.63 1.30
N THR A 133 -43.20 1.43 0.29
CA THR A 133 -44.20 1.97 -0.64
C THR A 133 -44.71 0.91 -1.62
N LYS A 134 -45.99 0.52 -1.50
CA LYS A 134 -46.64 -0.39 -2.47
C LYS A 134 -46.84 0.28 -3.83
N ARG A 135 -46.28 -0.30 -4.89
CA ARG A 135 -46.81 -0.13 -6.26
C ARG A 135 -46.71 -1.40 -7.12
N ARG A 136 -47.22 -2.52 -6.62
CA ARG A 136 -47.54 -3.68 -7.48
C ARG A 136 -48.72 -3.32 -8.38
N VAL A 137 -48.51 -3.31 -9.70
CA VAL A 137 -49.58 -3.42 -10.70
C VAL A 137 -49.73 -4.91 -11.02
N SER A 138 -50.97 -5.41 -11.04
CA SER A 138 -51.25 -6.82 -11.28
C SER A 138 -51.50 -7.09 -12.76
N ALA A 139 -50.68 -7.94 -13.37
CA ALA A 139 -51.02 -8.70 -14.57
C ALA A 139 -50.52 -10.13 -14.39
N ARG A 140 -51.38 -11.12 -14.66
CA ARG A 140 -50.98 -12.54 -14.73
C ARG A 140 -50.67 -12.88 -16.19
N SER A 141 -49.47 -13.38 -16.44
CA SER A 141 -49.17 -14.20 -17.62
C SER A 141 -48.39 -15.42 -17.15
N PRO A 142 -48.86 -16.67 -17.39
CA PRO A 142 -47.98 -17.82 -17.33
C PRO A 142 -46.90 -17.72 -18.44
N HIS A 143 -45.83 -18.48 -18.30
CA HIS A 143 -44.65 -18.47 -19.20
C HIS A 143 -43.78 -17.21 -19.13
N GLN A 144 -43.06 -17.05 -18.01
CA GLN A 144 -41.64 -16.71 -18.11
C GLN A 144 -40.84 -17.96 -17.73
N LEU A 145 -40.37 -18.67 -18.75
CA LEU A 145 -39.29 -19.65 -18.62
C LEU A 145 -37.98 -18.87 -18.49
N LEU A 146 -37.10 -19.31 -17.59
CA LEU A 146 -35.67 -18.98 -17.52
C LEU A 146 -35.31 -17.50 -17.79
N SER A 147 -35.31 -16.70 -16.74
CA SER A 147 -34.61 -15.41 -16.73
C SER A 147 -33.96 -15.23 -15.36
N PRO A 148 -32.69 -15.63 -15.17
CA PRO A 148 -31.95 -15.31 -13.96
C PRO A 148 -31.88 -13.79 -13.84
N SER A 149 -32.30 -13.25 -12.70
CA SER A 149 -32.28 -11.81 -12.42
C SER A 149 -30.85 -11.22 -12.49
N SER A 150 -29.84 -12.07 -12.31
CA SER A 150 -28.41 -11.76 -12.48
C SER A 150 -27.96 -11.46 -13.92
N PHE A 151 -28.78 -11.72 -14.95
CA PHE A 151 -28.47 -11.31 -16.35
C PHE A 151 -29.28 -10.10 -16.85
N SER A 152 -30.13 -9.51 -16.00
CA SER A 152 -30.83 -8.27 -16.35
C SER A 152 -30.00 -7.06 -15.90
N PRO A 153 -29.77 -6.04 -16.77
CA PRO A 153 -29.10 -4.82 -16.34
C PRO A 153 -29.78 -4.16 -15.14
N SER A 154 -28.99 -3.59 -14.23
CA SER A 154 -29.50 -2.88 -13.05
C SER A 154 -30.59 -1.88 -13.43
N ALA A 155 -31.71 -1.87 -12.69
CA ALA A 155 -32.87 -1.05 -13.03
C ALA A 155 -32.65 0.45 -12.77
N THR A 156 -31.78 0.81 -11.82
CA THR A 156 -31.49 2.21 -11.41
C THR A 156 -30.03 2.40 -10.96
N PRO A 157 -29.01 2.02 -11.78
CA PRO A 157 -27.60 2.16 -11.42
C PRO A 157 -27.23 3.60 -11.05
N SER A 158 -26.41 3.76 -10.02
CA SER A 158 -25.77 5.03 -9.64
C SER A 158 -26.74 6.21 -9.40
N GLN A 159 -28.05 5.98 -9.23
CA GLN A 159 -29.07 7.03 -9.26
C GLN A 159 -28.81 8.11 -8.18
N LYS A 160 -28.33 7.71 -7.00
CA LYS A 160 -27.96 8.62 -5.91
C LYS A 160 -26.73 9.48 -6.24
N TYR A 161 -25.75 8.92 -6.95
CA TYR A 161 -24.56 9.65 -7.39
C TYR A 161 -24.91 10.67 -8.48
N ASN A 162 -25.64 10.25 -9.50
CA ASN A 162 -26.02 11.10 -10.63
C ASN A 162 -26.99 12.25 -10.25
N SER A 163 -27.63 12.17 -9.07
CA SER A 163 -28.51 13.22 -8.51
C SER A 163 -27.88 14.04 -7.37
N ARG A 164 -26.55 13.95 -7.16
CA ARG A 164 -25.84 14.66 -6.08
C ARG A 164 -25.77 16.17 -6.32
N ASN A 165 -26.11 16.95 -5.29
CA ASN A 165 -26.10 18.42 -5.35
C ASN A 165 -24.76 19.07 -4.93
N ASN A 166 -23.85 18.32 -4.31
CA ASN A 166 -22.55 18.78 -3.80
C ASN A 166 -21.41 18.70 -4.85
N ARG A 167 -21.74 18.75 -6.15
CA ARG A 167 -20.76 18.60 -7.23
C ARG A 167 -19.80 19.81 -7.27
N GLY A 168 -18.55 19.58 -6.92
CA GLY A 168 -17.50 20.61 -6.91
C GLY A 168 -17.42 21.42 -5.61
N GLU A 169 -18.05 20.96 -4.53
CA GLU A 169 -17.92 21.58 -3.21
C GLU A 169 -16.50 21.38 -2.63
N VAL A 170 -15.87 22.48 -2.19
CA VAL A 170 -14.54 22.45 -1.53
C VAL A 170 -14.72 22.12 -0.05
N VAL A 171 -14.65 20.83 0.28
CA VAL A 171 -14.95 20.32 1.63
C VAL A 171 -13.85 20.56 2.67
N THR A 172 -12.63 20.92 2.24
CA THR A 172 -11.47 21.28 3.08
C THR A 172 -10.53 22.16 2.25
N SER A 173 -9.81 23.08 2.90
CA SER A 173 -8.74 23.86 2.28
C SER A 173 -7.53 23.95 3.21
N PHE A 174 -6.36 24.20 2.63
CA PHE A 174 -5.07 24.34 3.32
C PHE A 174 -4.18 25.31 2.55
N GLY A 175 -3.21 25.94 3.24
CA GLY A 175 -2.31 26.95 2.64
C GLY A 175 -3.04 28.26 2.31
N SER A 176 -2.52 29.00 1.33
CA SER A 176 -3.28 30.09 0.71
C SER A 176 -4.50 29.52 0.00
N ALA A 177 -5.70 29.91 0.43
CA ALA A 177 -6.93 29.48 -0.24
C ALA A 177 -7.02 30.09 -1.64
N GLN A 178 -6.62 29.31 -2.66
CA GLN A 178 -6.89 29.63 -4.06
C GLN A 178 -8.41 29.70 -4.28
N GLY A 179 -8.86 30.59 -5.16
CA GLY A 179 -10.27 30.66 -5.56
C GLY A 179 -10.71 29.40 -6.31
N MET A 180 -12.00 29.28 -6.66
CA MET A 180 -12.54 28.10 -7.36
C MET A 180 -11.97 27.82 -8.77
N SER A 181 -10.98 28.59 -9.23
CA SER A 181 -10.35 28.49 -10.55
C SER A 181 -8.99 27.80 -10.43
N TRP A 182 -9.01 26.50 -10.17
CA TRP A 182 -7.82 25.63 -10.16
C TRP A 182 -7.42 25.26 -11.60
N SER A 183 -6.16 25.48 -11.98
CA SER A 183 -5.66 24.99 -13.27
C SER A 183 -4.15 24.83 -13.29
N GLY A 184 -3.67 23.75 -13.91
CA GLY A 184 -2.26 23.49 -14.20
C GLY A 184 -1.89 23.91 -15.62
N ARG A 185 -0.71 23.50 -16.10
CA ARG A 185 -0.30 23.71 -17.50
C ARG A 185 -0.53 22.49 -18.38
N GLY A 186 -1.11 21.41 -17.85
CA GLY A 186 -1.44 20.20 -18.62
C GLY A 186 -0.22 19.59 -19.28
N GLY A 187 0.87 19.45 -18.52
CA GLY A 187 2.15 18.91 -18.99
C GLY A 187 3.03 19.90 -19.77
N ALA A 188 2.58 21.15 -19.99
CA ALA A 188 3.39 22.17 -20.67
C ALA A 188 4.42 22.82 -19.72
N GLY A 189 5.63 22.25 -19.71
CA GLY A 189 6.76 22.74 -18.93
C GLY A 189 7.87 21.68 -18.83
N ASN A 190 8.81 21.88 -17.91
CA ASN A 190 9.72 20.81 -17.50
C ASN A 190 9.10 20.04 -16.33
N ILE A 191 8.63 18.81 -16.58
CA ILE A 191 8.06 17.91 -15.57
C ILE A 191 9.00 16.73 -15.35
N SER A 192 9.75 16.79 -14.25
CA SER A 192 10.65 15.74 -13.78
C SER A 192 9.92 14.80 -12.83
N LEU A 193 9.60 13.60 -13.32
CA LEU A 193 9.07 12.48 -12.53
C LEU A 193 10.19 11.46 -12.30
N LYS A 194 10.46 11.09 -11.04
CA LYS A 194 11.49 10.12 -10.67
C LYS A 194 11.03 9.27 -9.48
N VAL A 195 11.22 7.95 -9.54
CA VAL A 195 11.10 7.11 -8.33
C VAL A 195 12.31 7.34 -7.43
N VAL A 196 12.10 7.31 -6.12
CA VAL A 196 13.09 7.54 -5.07
C VAL A 196 12.96 6.44 -4.02
N GLY A 197 14.06 5.83 -3.59
CA GLY A 197 14.01 4.71 -2.65
C GLY A 197 15.34 4.00 -2.51
N CYS A 198 15.27 2.72 -2.11
CA CYS A 198 16.38 1.78 -2.08
C CYS A 198 17.03 1.60 -3.49
N PRO A 199 18.24 1.01 -3.59
CA PRO A 199 19.06 1.06 -4.80
C PRO A 199 18.40 0.54 -6.08
N GLU A 200 17.48 -0.41 -5.95
CA GLU A 200 16.59 -0.86 -7.02
C GLU A 200 15.15 -0.61 -6.58
N SER A 201 14.34 -0.02 -7.46
CA SER A 201 12.90 0.15 -7.24
C SER A 201 12.16 -1.12 -7.65
N LEU A 202 11.03 -1.42 -7.02
CA LEU A 202 10.20 -2.57 -7.40
C LEU A 202 9.55 -2.33 -8.78
N THR A 203 10.16 -2.86 -9.85
CA THR A 203 9.71 -2.66 -11.24
C THR A 203 8.96 -3.84 -11.85
N GLY A 204 8.81 -4.95 -11.13
CA GLY A 204 8.17 -6.17 -11.66
C GLY A 204 7.73 -7.13 -10.55
N SER A 205 6.93 -8.13 -10.93
CA SER A 205 6.45 -9.16 -10.01
C SER A 205 7.58 -10.02 -9.46
N TYR A 206 7.49 -10.33 -8.17
CA TYR A 206 8.33 -11.30 -7.44
C TYR A 206 7.50 -12.52 -7.06
N LYS A 207 8.16 -13.60 -6.62
CA LYS A 207 7.47 -14.80 -6.14
C LYS A 207 7.00 -14.58 -4.70
N SER A 208 5.70 -14.44 -4.51
CA SER A 208 5.03 -14.40 -3.21
C SER A 208 4.65 -15.82 -2.71
N MET A 209 3.64 -15.93 -1.85
CA MET A 209 3.05 -17.18 -1.31
C MET A 209 3.93 -18.07 -0.41
N PHE A 210 5.26 -17.88 -0.33
CA PHE A 210 6.10 -18.63 0.60
C PHE A 210 7.19 -17.76 1.24
N GLN A 211 7.14 -17.64 2.56
CA GLN A 211 8.16 -16.99 3.40
C GLN A 211 8.61 -17.98 4.48
N LYS A 212 9.89 -17.94 4.89
CA LYS A 212 10.36 -18.78 6.01
C LYS A 212 10.35 -17.97 7.30
N LEU A 213 9.87 -18.59 8.39
CA LEU A 213 9.82 -17.95 9.71
C LEU A 213 11.18 -17.39 10.21
N PRO A 214 12.35 -18.01 9.91
CA PRO A 214 13.64 -17.41 10.23
C PRO A 214 13.92 -16.09 9.48
N ASP A 215 13.47 -15.96 8.24
CA ASP A 215 13.75 -14.80 7.39
C ASP A 215 12.84 -13.63 7.78
N ILE A 216 11.56 -13.91 8.09
CA ILE A 216 10.65 -12.95 8.74
C ILE A 216 11.23 -12.47 10.08
N ARG A 217 11.77 -13.39 10.90
CA ARG A 217 12.43 -13.04 12.17
C ARG A 217 13.64 -12.13 11.95
N GLU A 218 14.43 -12.37 10.90
CA GLU A 218 15.58 -11.51 10.56
C GLU A 218 15.12 -10.08 10.27
N VAL A 219 14.12 -9.90 9.40
CA VAL A 219 13.55 -8.58 9.07
C VAL A 219 13.04 -7.83 10.29
N LEU A 220 12.28 -8.50 11.16
CA LEU A 220 11.76 -7.90 12.40
C LEU A 220 12.90 -7.53 13.36
N THR A 221 13.94 -8.36 13.43
CA THR A 221 15.14 -8.12 14.24
C THR A 221 15.89 -6.89 13.74
N CYS A 222 16.24 -6.85 12.45
CA CYS A 222 16.92 -5.73 11.80
C CYS A 222 16.16 -4.41 12.00
N ARG A 223 14.83 -4.41 11.83
CA ARG A 223 13.99 -3.22 12.07
C ARG A 223 14.13 -2.65 13.49
N ILE A 224 14.28 -3.50 14.51
CA ILE A 224 14.48 -3.07 15.90
C ILE A 224 15.93 -2.57 16.09
N GLU A 225 16.91 -3.31 15.60
CA GLU A 225 18.35 -3.05 15.81
C GLU A 225 18.84 -1.80 15.06
N GLU A 226 18.41 -1.59 13.81
CA GLU A 226 18.74 -0.41 12.99
C GLU A 226 18.18 0.89 13.60
N LEU A 227 16.87 0.94 13.82
CA LEU A 227 16.22 2.12 14.41
C LEU A 227 16.64 2.32 15.87
N GLY A 228 16.90 1.24 16.61
CA GLY A 228 17.50 1.28 17.94
C GLY A 228 18.88 1.93 17.95
N SER A 229 19.74 1.59 16.98
CA SER A 229 21.08 2.15 16.81
C SER A 229 21.05 3.65 16.52
N GLU A 230 20.22 4.11 15.60
CA GLU A 230 20.09 5.55 15.31
C GLU A 230 19.47 6.34 16.48
N LEU A 231 18.46 5.79 17.16
CA LEU A 231 17.90 6.41 18.35
C LEU A 231 18.92 6.45 19.50
N LYS A 232 19.78 5.43 19.63
CA LYS A 232 20.90 5.40 20.58
C LYS A 232 21.90 6.52 20.32
N GLU A 233 22.30 6.76 19.06
CA GLU A 233 23.19 7.87 18.70
C GLU A 233 22.51 9.23 18.95
N HIS A 234 21.30 9.43 18.45
CA HIS A 234 20.55 10.69 18.58
C HIS A 234 20.38 11.11 20.06
N TYR A 235 20.00 10.16 20.92
CA TYR A 235 19.81 10.42 22.35
C TYR A 235 21.07 10.25 23.20
N LYS A 236 22.19 9.82 22.60
CA LYS A 236 23.50 9.61 23.25
C LYS A 236 23.42 8.63 24.42
N ILE A 237 22.71 7.53 24.20
CA ILE A 237 22.55 6.44 25.15
C ILE A 237 23.81 5.56 25.10
N GLU A 238 24.46 5.34 26.24
CA GLU A 238 25.74 4.60 26.29
C GLU A 238 25.56 3.12 25.93
N ALA A 239 24.59 2.45 26.55
CA ALA A 239 24.26 1.05 26.31
C ALA A 239 22.77 0.77 26.56
N PHE A 240 22.24 -0.26 25.91
CA PHE A 240 20.96 -0.87 26.29
C PHE A 240 21.21 -1.99 27.31
N THR A 241 20.28 -2.16 28.23
CA THR A 241 20.27 -3.30 29.16
C THR A 241 19.42 -4.44 28.58
N PRO A 242 19.82 -5.72 28.71
CA PRO A 242 18.97 -6.85 28.31
C PRO A 242 17.64 -6.85 29.08
N VAL A 243 16.50 -7.08 28.41
CA VAL A 243 15.16 -6.97 29.07
C VAL A 243 14.96 -7.90 30.27
N LEU A 244 15.65 -9.05 30.31
CA LEU A 244 15.59 -10.00 31.43
C LEU A 244 16.59 -9.71 32.56
N ALA A 245 17.50 -8.74 32.41
CA ALA A 245 18.50 -8.43 33.43
C ALA A 245 17.87 -7.63 34.59
N PRO A 246 17.90 -8.13 35.85
CA PRO A 246 17.34 -7.41 36.98
C PRO A 246 18.26 -6.27 37.43
N ALA A 247 17.69 -5.07 37.63
CA ALA A 247 18.40 -3.89 38.10
C ALA A 247 17.58 -3.09 39.12
N GLN A 248 18.26 -2.57 40.15
CA GLN A 248 17.65 -1.66 41.14
C GLN A 248 17.66 -0.19 40.68
N GLU A 249 18.63 0.18 39.85
CA GLU A 249 18.73 1.49 39.22
C GLU A 249 17.89 1.53 37.92
N PRO A 250 17.52 2.72 37.41
CA PRO A 250 16.83 2.84 36.14
C PRO A 250 17.66 2.28 34.98
N VAL A 251 17.04 1.43 34.16
CA VAL A 251 17.62 0.82 32.96
C VAL A 251 16.98 1.39 31.71
N ILE A 252 17.74 1.42 30.62
CA ILE A 252 17.28 1.83 29.29
C ILE A 252 17.19 0.56 28.43
N LEU A 253 15.98 0.25 27.97
CA LEU A 253 15.66 -0.94 27.18
C LEU A 253 15.26 -0.53 25.75
N LEU A 254 15.78 -1.27 24.77
CA LEU A 254 15.33 -1.28 23.38
C LEU A 254 14.29 -2.41 23.19
N GLY A 255 13.32 -2.21 22.30
CA GLY A 255 12.46 -3.30 21.85
C GLY A 255 11.27 -2.86 21.00
N GLN A 256 10.45 -3.82 20.62
CA GLN A 256 9.18 -3.63 19.92
C GLN A 256 7.99 -3.80 20.89
N ILE A 257 6.97 -2.94 20.74
CA ILE A 257 5.72 -3.07 21.48
C ILE A 257 4.89 -4.22 20.93
N GLY A 258 4.41 -5.10 21.80
CA GLY A 258 3.43 -6.14 21.48
C GLY A 258 2.22 -6.11 22.41
N CYS A 259 1.27 -7.00 22.14
CA CYS A 259 0.15 -7.32 23.03
C CYS A 259 0.36 -8.73 23.63
N ASP A 260 -0.01 -8.93 24.90
CA ASP A 260 0.04 -10.24 25.57
C ASP A 260 -0.99 -11.27 25.05
N SER A 261 -1.85 -10.87 24.11
CA SER A 261 -3.00 -11.62 23.63
C SER A 261 -3.44 -11.16 22.24
N ASN A 262 -4.18 -12.01 21.53
CA ASN A 262 -4.73 -11.73 20.19
C ASN A 262 -5.87 -10.68 20.18
N GLY A 263 -6.09 -9.99 21.30
CA GLY A 263 -7.08 -8.93 21.42
C GLY A 263 -6.44 -7.55 21.28
N LYS A 264 -7.28 -6.53 21.01
CA LYS A 264 -6.85 -5.14 20.90
C LYS A 264 -5.94 -4.71 22.06
N LEU A 265 -4.84 -4.02 21.72
CA LEU A 265 -3.89 -3.48 22.69
C LEU A 265 -4.59 -2.57 23.71
N ASN A 266 -4.22 -2.71 24.99
CA ASN A 266 -4.68 -1.87 26.09
C ASN A 266 -3.53 -1.61 27.09
N SER A 267 -3.68 -0.63 27.97
CA SER A 267 -2.60 -0.16 28.87
C SER A 267 -2.15 -1.16 29.94
N LYS A 268 -2.67 -2.40 29.94
CA LYS A 268 -2.26 -3.50 30.83
C LYS A 268 -1.71 -4.72 30.08
N SER A 269 -1.96 -4.83 28.77
CA SER A 269 -1.48 -5.93 27.92
C SER A 269 -0.19 -5.60 27.15
N VAL A 270 0.41 -4.43 27.42
CA VAL A 270 1.63 -3.99 26.75
C VAL A 270 2.81 -4.86 27.16
N ILE A 271 3.42 -5.52 26.18
CA ILE A 271 4.72 -6.18 26.32
C ILE A 271 5.79 -5.42 25.50
N LEU A 272 7.03 -5.52 25.94
CA LEU A 272 8.22 -5.12 25.18
C LEU A 272 8.98 -6.39 24.80
N GLU A 273 9.04 -6.67 23.51
CA GLU A 273 9.92 -7.68 22.91
C GLU A 273 11.28 -7.05 22.64
N GLY A 274 12.31 -7.51 23.35
CA GLY A 274 13.68 -7.04 23.13
C GLY A 274 14.25 -7.55 21.81
N ASP A 275 15.24 -6.83 21.31
CA ASP A 275 16.03 -7.20 20.13
C ASP A 275 16.84 -8.50 20.33
N ARG A 276 17.52 -8.98 19.28
CA ARG A 276 18.27 -10.24 19.34
C ARG A 276 19.67 -10.02 19.89
N GLU A 277 20.38 -8.97 19.48
CA GLU A 277 21.75 -8.64 19.90
C GLU A 277 21.87 -8.52 21.43
N HIS A 278 21.03 -7.68 22.05
CA HIS A 278 21.09 -7.36 23.48
C HIS A 278 20.18 -8.28 24.32
N SER A 279 19.05 -8.72 23.76
CA SER A 279 17.96 -9.37 24.53
C SER A 279 17.55 -10.75 24.03
N SER A 280 18.18 -11.29 22.97
CA SER A 280 17.90 -12.61 22.39
C SER A 280 16.44 -12.84 21.92
N GLY A 281 15.64 -11.79 21.74
CA GLY A 281 14.20 -11.92 21.46
C GLY A 281 13.34 -12.22 22.69
N ALA A 282 13.82 -11.92 23.91
CA ALA A 282 13.03 -12.10 25.13
C ALA A 282 11.94 -11.01 25.29
N GLN A 283 10.85 -11.36 25.95
CA GLN A 283 9.70 -10.46 26.17
C GLN A 283 9.49 -10.16 27.67
N ILE A 284 9.11 -8.92 28.01
CA ILE A 284 8.65 -8.54 29.36
C ILE A 284 7.37 -7.68 29.31
N PRO A 285 6.43 -7.83 30.25
CA PRO A 285 5.34 -6.86 30.42
C PRO A 285 5.84 -5.48 30.85
N VAL A 286 5.15 -4.43 30.38
CA VAL A 286 5.42 -3.03 30.70
C VAL A 286 4.29 -2.45 31.53
N ASP A 287 4.63 -1.92 32.71
CA ASP A 287 3.71 -1.15 33.54
C ASP A 287 3.83 0.34 33.21
N LEU A 288 2.76 0.91 32.68
CA LEU A 288 2.66 2.31 32.27
C LEU A 288 2.14 3.24 33.38
N SER A 289 1.93 2.75 34.60
CA SER A 289 1.25 3.53 35.67
C SER A 289 1.97 4.82 36.07
N GLU A 290 3.31 4.86 35.97
CA GLU A 290 4.13 6.05 36.25
C GLU A 290 4.32 6.95 35.01
N LEU A 291 3.89 6.50 33.83
CA LEU A 291 4.17 7.15 32.55
C LEU A 291 3.06 8.14 32.18
N LYS A 292 3.28 9.41 32.52
CA LYS A 292 2.30 10.51 32.41
C LYS A 292 1.63 10.64 31.04
N GLU A 293 2.44 10.62 29.98
CA GLU A 293 1.97 10.72 28.59
C GLU A 293 2.66 9.67 27.74
N TYR A 294 1.89 9.03 26.86
CA TYR A 294 2.37 8.04 25.89
C TYR A 294 1.42 7.94 24.71
N SER A 295 1.90 7.39 23.61
CA SER A 295 1.10 6.88 22.51
C SER A 295 1.82 5.66 21.95
N LEU A 296 1.16 4.52 22.00
CA LEU A 296 1.73 3.20 21.72
C LEU A 296 0.82 2.40 20.78
N PHE A 297 1.42 1.54 19.95
CA PHE A 297 0.70 0.61 19.08
C PHE A 297 1.55 -0.65 18.81
N PRO A 298 0.96 -1.80 18.43
CA PRO A 298 1.70 -3.04 18.16
C PRO A 298 2.72 -2.87 17.01
N GLY A 299 3.91 -3.40 17.17
CA GLY A 299 4.97 -3.30 16.17
C GLY A 299 5.81 -2.04 16.27
N GLN A 300 5.49 -1.10 17.17
CA GLN A 300 6.29 0.11 17.38
C GLN A 300 7.64 -0.21 18.00
N VAL A 301 8.74 0.14 17.33
CA VAL A 301 10.08 0.14 17.93
C VAL A 301 10.19 1.32 18.90
N VAL A 302 10.58 1.07 20.14
CA VAL A 302 10.68 2.07 21.21
C VAL A 302 11.98 1.94 21.99
N ILE A 303 12.38 3.03 22.63
CA ILE A 303 13.29 2.99 23.78
C ILE A 303 12.50 3.42 25.01
N MET A 304 12.59 2.64 26.08
CA MET A 304 11.95 2.93 27.37
C MET A 304 12.98 2.96 28.49
N GLU A 305 12.77 3.85 29.46
CA GLU A 305 13.60 4.02 30.65
C GLU A 305 12.74 3.86 31.90
N GLY A 306 13.18 2.99 32.81
CA GLY A 306 12.38 2.57 33.95
C GLY A 306 13.08 1.54 34.83
N ILE A 307 12.36 0.99 35.80
CA ILE A 307 12.94 0.10 36.82
C ILE A 307 12.45 -1.33 36.60
N ASN A 308 13.37 -2.30 36.60
CA ASN A 308 13.10 -3.73 36.43
C ASN A 308 13.83 -4.55 37.52
N THR A 309 13.40 -4.44 38.78
CA THR A 309 14.08 -5.07 39.93
C THR A 309 14.08 -6.60 39.94
N THR A 310 13.32 -7.23 39.05
CA THR A 310 13.08 -8.69 39.05
C THR A 310 13.45 -9.39 37.75
N GLY A 311 13.77 -8.66 36.67
CA GLY A 311 13.94 -9.22 35.33
C GLY A 311 12.63 -9.69 34.68
N ARG A 312 11.47 -9.26 35.20
CA ARG A 312 10.13 -9.79 34.83
C ARG A 312 9.07 -8.74 34.52
N LYS A 313 9.32 -7.45 34.78
CA LYS A 313 8.41 -6.36 34.44
C LYS A 313 9.16 -5.03 34.46
N LEU A 314 9.08 -4.25 33.39
CA LEU A 314 9.53 -2.86 33.41
C LEU A 314 8.43 -1.99 34.03
N VAL A 315 8.75 -1.19 35.05
CA VAL A 315 7.93 -0.02 35.42
C VAL A 315 8.46 1.17 34.64
N ALA A 316 7.74 1.57 33.59
CA ALA A 316 8.19 2.59 32.66
C ALA A 316 8.03 3.99 33.27
N THR A 317 9.14 4.74 33.35
CA THR A 317 9.18 6.11 33.88
C THR A 317 9.30 7.16 32.77
N LYS A 318 9.83 6.77 31.61
CA LYS A 318 10.06 7.61 30.44
C LYS A 318 10.02 6.77 29.17
N LEU A 319 9.33 7.29 28.16
CA LEU A 319 9.30 6.80 26.78
C LEU A 319 10.08 7.82 25.94
N TYR A 320 11.03 7.36 25.14
CA TYR A 320 11.76 8.23 24.23
C TYR A 320 10.88 8.58 23.02
N GLU A 321 11.01 9.81 22.52
CA GLU A 321 10.25 10.28 21.37
C GLU A 321 10.84 9.70 20.07
N GLY A 322 9.99 9.23 19.16
CA GLY A 322 10.46 8.73 17.87
C GLY A 322 11.11 9.84 17.04
N VAL A 323 12.17 9.50 16.29
CA VAL A 323 12.97 10.45 15.51
C VAL A 323 12.75 10.18 14.01
N PRO A 324 12.15 11.13 13.26
CA PRO A 324 11.93 10.96 11.84
C PRO A 324 13.25 11.12 11.06
N LEU A 325 13.29 10.60 9.84
CA LEU A 325 14.41 10.84 8.92
C LEU A 325 14.53 12.34 8.57
N PRO A 326 15.71 12.82 8.13
CA PRO A 326 15.81 14.14 7.52
C PRO A 326 14.91 14.24 6.28
N PHE A 327 14.48 15.46 5.95
CA PHE A 327 13.93 15.77 4.62
C PHE A 327 15.07 15.76 3.59
N LEU A 328 14.74 15.43 2.34
CA LEU A 328 15.69 15.57 1.24
C LEU A 328 16.07 17.06 1.07
N GLN A 329 17.36 17.34 0.94
CA GLN A 329 17.85 18.69 0.62
C GLN A 329 17.66 18.94 -0.88
N PRO A 330 16.93 19.99 -1.31
CA PRO A 330 16.78 20.30 -2.72
C PRO A 330 18.11 20.75 -3.33
N THR A 331 18.40 20.21 -4.51
CA THR A 331 19.49 20.67 -5.38
C THR A 331 19.24 22.12 -5.84
N GLU A 332 20.18 22.73 -6.57
CA GLU A 332 19.93 24.05 -7.15
C GLU A 332 18.98 23.91 -8.36
N GLU A 333 19.10 22.83 -9.12
CA GLU A 333 18.23 22.43 -10.22
C GLU A 333 16.77 22.26 -9.77
N ASP A 334 16.54 21.75 -8.55
CA ASP A 334 15.19 21.63 -7.97
C ASP A 334 14.52 23.00 -7.67
N ARG A 335 15.26 24.11 -7.74
CA ARG A 335 14.74 25.48 -7.48
C ARG A 335 14.33 26.22 -8.75
N ASP A 336 14.75 25.72 -9.91
CA ASP A 336 14.41 26.28 -11.22
C ASP A 336 13.07 25.74 -11.76
N PHE A 337 12.45 24.76 -11.10
CA PHE A 337 11.11 24.28 -11.46
C PHE A 337 10.02 25.34 -11.19
N GLU A 338 9.17 25.54 -12.19
CA GLU A 338 7.95 26.35 -12.06
C GLU A 338 6.89 25.64 -11.21
N GLN A 339 5.95 26.43 -10.64
CA GLN A 339 4.76 25.91 -9.95
C GLN A 339 4.07 24.84 -10.80
N SER A 340 3.69 23.71 -10.17
CA SER A 340 3.03 22.57 -10.82
C SER A 340 1.78 22.19 -10.04
N MET A 341 0.70 21.83 -10.72
CA MET A 341 -0.55 21.36 -10.10
C MET A 341 -0.56 19.83 -10.08
N VAL A 342 -0.65 19.25 -8.87
CA VAL A 342 -0.88 17.80 -8.69
C VAL A 342 -2.32 17.58 -8.24
N LEU A 343 -3.04 16.75 -8.99
CA LEU A 343 -4.38 16.26 -8.69
C LEU A 343 -4.27 14.85 -8.09
N VAL A 344 -5.04 14.56 -7.04
CA VAL A 344 -5.01 13.27 -6.35
C VAL A 344 -6.42 12.68 -6.24
N ALA A 345 -6.57 11.40 -6.57
CA ALA A 345 -7.80 10.62 -6.36
C ALA A 345 -7.49 9.17 -5.98
N CYS A 346 -8.44 8.52 -5.31
CA CYS A 346 -8.37 7.12 -4.88
C CYS A 346 -9.68 6.42 -5.28
N GLY A 347 -9.61 5.11 -5.56
CA GLY A 347 -10.80 4.29 -5.75
C GLY A 347 -11.58 4.08 -4.43
N PRO A 348 -12.79 3.51 -4.47
CA PRO A 348 -13.45 2.93 -5.65
C PRO A 348 -13.97 3.97 -6.64
N TYR A 349 -13.77 3.70 -7.94
CA TYR A 349 -14.17 4.61 -9.03
C TYR A 349 -15.58 4.36 -9.61
N THR A 350 -16.34 3.44 -9.01
CA THR A 350 -17.76 3.18 -9.30
C THR A 350 -18.55 3.13 -7.98
N THR A 351 -19.87 3.24 -8.04
CA THR A 351 -20.72 3.10 -6.85
C THR A 351 -20.96 1.63 -6.51
N SER A 352 -21.25 1.30 -5.25
CA SER A 352 -21.47 -0.08 -4.83
C SER A 352 -22.68 -0.76 -5.48
N ASP A 353 -23.63 0.03 -6.02
CA ASP A 353 -24.81 -0.44 -6.74
C ASP A 353 -24.62 -0.53 -8.28
N SER A 354 -23.42 -0.25 -8.81
CA SER A 354 -23.18 -0.27 -10.25
C SER A 354 -21.73 -0.51 -10.69
N ILE A 355 -21.58 -0.93 -11.95
CA ILE A 355 -20.32 -1.11 -12.68
C ILE A 355 -20.18 -0.13 -13.87
N THR A 356 -20.91 1.00 -13.82
CA THR A 356 -20.98 2.02 -14.88
C THR A 356 -19.95 3.14 -14.77
N TYR A 357 -19.19 3.20 -13.67
CA TYR A 357 -18.04 4.11 -13.48
C TYR A 357 -18.33 5.62 -13.72
N GLU A 358 -19.55 6.13 -13.46
CA GLU A 358 -19.81 7.57 -13.54
C GLU A 358 -18.88 8.45 -12.67
N PRO A 359 -18.44 8.02 -11.47
CA PRO A 359 -17.43 8.77 -10.72
C PRO A 359 -16.11 8.92 -11.46
N LEU A 360 -15.71 7.91 -12.25
CA LEU A 360 -14.52 7.96 -13.11
C LEU A 360 -14.71 8.91 -14.29
N LEU A 361 -15.88 8.89 -14.93
CA LEU A 361 -16.20 9.79 -16.04
C LEU A 361 -16.25 11.25 -15.60
N ASP A 362 -16.80 11.52 -14.40
CA ASP A 362 -16.76 12.85 -13.78
C ASP A 362 -15.33 13.28 -13.40
N LEU A 363 -14.48 12.36 -12.96
CA LEU A 363 -13.06 12.61 -12.69
C LEU A 363 -12.28 12.95 -13.98
N ILE A 364 -12.48 12.19 -15.05
CA ILE A 364 -11.89 12.46 -16.38
C ILE A 364 -12.34 13.85 -16.89
N ALA A 365 -13.60 14.22 -16.69
CA ALA A 365 -14.10 15.55 -17.03
C ALA A 365 -13.41 16.67 -16.22
N ILE A 366 -13.11 16.44 -14.93
CA ILE A 366 -12.34 17.36 -14.09
C ILE A 366 -10.88 17.48 -14.58
N ILE A 367 -10.21 16.37 -14.85
CA ILE A 367 -8.81 16.35 -15.34
C ILE A 367 -8.69 17.13 -16.67
N ASN A 368 -9.61 16.93 -17.60
CA ASN A 368 -9.63 17.68 -18.87
C ASN A 368 -9.97 19.18 -18.70
N ARG A 369 -10.77 19.54 -17.69
CA ARG A 369 -11.15 20.93 -17.39
C ARG A 369 -10.00 21.71 -16.75
N ASP A 370 -9.39 21.15 -15.71
CA ASP A 370 -8.41 21.85 -14.88
C ASP A 370 -6.98 21.72 -15.44
N ARG A 371 -6.71 20.65 -16.21
CA ARG A 371 -5.41 20.37 -16.82
C ARG A 371 -4.26 20.37 -15.80
N PRO A 372 -4.34 19.55 -14.72
CA PRO A 372 -3.22 19.40 -13.79
C PRO A 372 -1.96 18.92 -14.54
N ASP A 373 -0.80 19.15 -13.97
CA ASP A 373 0.46 18.70 -14.57
C ASP A 373 0.69 17.20 -14.30
N VAL A 374 0.24 16.72 -13.12
CA VAL A 374 0.26 15.31 -12.72
C VAL A 374 -1.07 14.93 -12.07
N CYS A 375 -1.59 13.74 -12.40
CA CYS A 375 -2.68 13.06 -11.70
C CYS A 375 -2.14 11.80 -11.02
N VAL A 376 -2.20 11.73 -9.69
CA VAL A 376 -1.92 10.49 -8.94
C VAL A 376 -3.24 9.79 -8.65
N LEU A 377 -3.38 8.57 -9.16
CA LEU A 377 -4.59 7.75 -9.11
C LEU A 377 -4.26 6.44 -8.39
N PHE A 378 -4.81 6.29 -7.19
CA PHE A 378 -4.70 5.07 -6.38
C PHE A 378 -5.84 4.12 -6.69
N GLY A 379 -5.60 2.81 -6.62
CA GLY A 379 -6.65 1.79 -6.65
C GLY A 379 -7.62 1.87 -5.45
N PRO A 380 -8.66 1.01 -5.41
CA PRO A 380 -8.97 0.00 -6.40
C PRO A 380 -9.64 0.56 -7.67
N PHE A 381 -9.15 0.12 -8.82
CA PHE A 381 -9.77 0.33 -10.15
C PHE A 381 -10.83 -0.73 -10.45
N LEU A 382 -10.63 -1.96 -9.95
CA LEU A 382 -11.66 -3.00 -9.86
C LEU A 382 -11.64 -3.61 -8.46
N ASP A 383 -12.53 -3.12 -7.60
CA ASP A 383 -12.55 -3.42 -6.16
C ASP A 383 -13.04 -4.85 -5.87
N ALA A 384 -12.17 -5.65 -5.26
CA ALA A 384 -12.47 -7.00 -4.78
C ALA A 384 -13.64 -7.04 -3.80
N LYS A 385 -13.89 -5.94 -3.06
CA LYS A 385 -15.01 -5.80 -2.11
C LYS A 385 -16.28 -5.18 -2.74
N HIS A 386 -16.38 -5.16 -4.07
CA HIS A 386 -17.62 -4.80 -4.79
C HIS A 386 -18.52 -6.03 -4.95
N GLU A 387 -19.80 -5.90 -4.61
CA GLU A 387 -20.78 -7.00 -4.56
C GLU A 387 -20.80 -7.88 -5.81
N GLN A 388 -20.71 -7.28 -7.01
CA GLN A 388 -20.74 -8.00 -8.29
C GLN A 388 -19.40 -8.66 -8.66
N VAL A 389 -18.30 -8.19 -8.07
CA VAL A 389 -16.96 -8.77 -8.21
C VAL A 389 -16.82 -9.97 -7.28
N GLU A 390 -17.10 -9.78 -5.99
CA GLU A 390 -17.06 -10.82 -4.94
C GLU A 390 -18.02 -11.98 -5.26
N SER A 391 -19.23 -11.67 -5.72
CA SER A 391 -20.23 -12.67 -6.14
C SER A 391 -19.99 -13.25 -7.55
N CYS A 392 -18.88 -12.88 -8.21
CA CYS A 392 -18.50 -13.34 -9.56
C CYS A 392 -19.62 -13.17 -10.62
N LEU A 393 -20.38 -12.06 -10.56
CA LEU A 393 -21.52 -11.79 -11.44
C LEU A 393 -21.11 -11.07 -12.75
N LEU A 394 -19.84 -10.68 -12.89
CA LEU A 394 -19.33 -10.02 -14.09
C LEU A 394 -19.26 -10.99 -15.28
N THR A 395 -19.75 -10.54 -16.44
CA THR A 395 -19.74 -11.29 -17.71
C THR A 395 -18.43 -11.14 -18.51
N SER A 396 -17.36 -10.66 -17.88
CA SER A 396 -16.05 -10.39 -18.50
C SER A 396 -14.93 -10.64 -17.49
N PRO A 397 -13.74 -11.12 -17.92
CA PRO A 397 -12.60 -11.32 -17.03
C PRO A 397 -12.20 -10.05 -16.28
N PHE A 398 -11.77 -10.20 -15.02
CA PHE A 398 -11.35 -9.07 -14.18
C PHE A 398 -10.24 -8.24 -14.83
N GLU A 399 -9.27 -8.90 -15.48
CA GLU A 399 -8.20 -8.23 -16.24
C GLU A 399 -8.75 -7.37 -17.38
N ASP A 400 -9.72 -7.86 -18.16
CA ASP A 400 -10.30 -7.09 -19.27
C ASP A 400 -11.11 -5.88 -18.77
N VAL A 401 -11.81 -6.03 -17.64
CA VAL A 401 -12.54 -4.93 -16.98
C VAL A 401 -11.57 -3.89 -16.44
N PHE A 402 -10.47 -4.30 -15.80
CA PHE A 402 -9.39 -3.42 -15.37
C PHE A 402 -8.76 -2.68 -16.56
N LYS A 403 -8.33 -3.42 -17.60
CA LYS A 403 -7.76 -2.84 -18.83
C LYS A 403 -8.70 -1.83 -19.48
N GLN A 404 -10.01 -2.08 -19.47
CA GLN A 404 -11.01 -1.16 -20.03
C GLN A 404 -11.21 0.09 -19.15
N CYS A 405 -11.19 -0.05 -17.82
CA CYS A 405 -11.15 1.07 -16.88
C CYS A 405 -9.91 1.95 -17.13
N LEU A 406 -8.72 1.34 -17.17
CA LEU A 406 -7.45 1.99 -17.43
C LEU A 406 -7.42 2.69 -18.80
N ARG A 407 -7.87 2.00 -19.86
CA ARG A 407 -8.04 2.57 -21.21
C ARG A 407 -8.96 3.79 -21.20
N THR A 408 -10.08 3.73 -20.50
CA THR A 408 -11.03 4.85 -20.39
C THR A 408 -10.38 6.08 -19.75
N ILE A 409 -9.57 5.91 -18.70
CA ILE A 409 -8.80 6.99 -18.07
C ILE A 409 -7.74 7.54 -19.02
N ILE A 410 -6.93 6.65 -19.59
CA ILE A 410 -5.81 6.99 -20.47
C ILE A 410 -6.36 7.75 -21.69
N GLU A 411 -7.21 7.15 -22.50
CA GLU A 411 -7.72 7.75 -23.73
C GLU A 411 -8.55 9.00 -23.45
N GLY A 412 -9.44 8.94 -22.44
CA GLY A 412 -10.29 10.05 -22.04
C GLY A 412 -9.53 11.29 -21.58
N THR A 413 -8.29 11.15 -21.08
CA THR A 413 -7.47 12.28 -20.61
C THR A 413 -6.41 12.75 -21.61
N ARG A 414 -6.27 12.15 -22.81
CA ARG A 414 -5.26 12.57 -23.82
C ARG A 414 -5.27 14.08 -24.08
N SER A 415 -6.46 14.70 -24.11
CA SER A 415 -6.61 16.14 -24.37
C SER A 415 -6.04 17.03 -23.25
N SER A 416 -5.99 16.54 -22.01
CA SER A 416 -5.50 17.29 -20.85
C SER A 416 -3.98 17.54 -20.89
N GLY A 417 -3.22 16.65 -21.53
CA GLY A 417 -1.75 16.63 -21.49
C GLY A 417 -1.13 16.23 -20.13
N SER A 418 -1.96 15.99 -19.10
CA SER A 418 -1.51 15.61 -17.76
C SER A 418 -0.73 14.30 -17.77
N HIS A 419 0.32 14.22 -16.93
CA HIS A 419 0.94 12.93 -16.60
C HIS A 419 0.00 12.14 -15.69
N LEU A 420 -0.23 10.87 -15.98
CA LEU A 420 -0.97 9.93 -15.16
C LEU A 420 0.01 9.03 -14.40
N VAL A 421 -0.15 8.97 -13.08
CA VAL A 421 0.63 8.14 -12.17
C VAL A 421 -0.35 7.18 -11.49
N PHE A 422 -0.26 5.91 -11.83
CA PHE A 422 -1.12 4.85 -11.30
C PHE A 422 -0.41 4.10 -10.16
N VAL A 423 -1.08 3.99 -9.02
CA VAL A 423 -0.63 3.22 -7.84
C VAL A 423 -1.65 2.10 -7.58
N PRO A 424 -1.22 0.84 -7.46
CA PRO A 424 -2.13 -0.28 -7.21
C PRO A 424 -2.71 -0.27 -5.80
N SER A 425 -3.64 -1.18 -5.54
CA SER A 425 -4.21 -1.45 -4.21
C SER A 425 -4.34 -2.95 -3.98
N LEU A 426 -4.26 -3.39 -2.72
CA LEU A 426 -4.56 -4.78 -2.33
C LEU A 426 -6.02 -5.17 -2.62
N ARG A 427 -6.88 -4.18 -2.91
CA ARG A 427 -8.27 -4.37 -3.35
C ARG A 427 -8.42 -4.46 -4.88
N ASP A 428 -7.37 -4.33 -5.68
CA ASP A 428 -7.45 -4.54 -7.13
C ASP A 428 -7.47 -6.05 -7.45
N VAL A 429 -8.68 -6.60 -7.68
CA VAL A 429 -8.95 -8.06 -7.75
C VAL A 429 -8.20 -8.82 -8.86
N HIS A 430 -7.58 -8.11 -9.80
CA HIS A 430 -6.83 -8.68 -10.93
C HIS A 430 -5.30 -8.72 -10.68
N HIS A 431 -4.82 -8.09 -9.59
CA HIS A 431 -3.40 -7.84 -9.33
C HIS A 431 -2.87 -8.67 -8.16
N GLU A 432 -1.56 -8.63 -7.94
CA GLU A 432 -0.88 -9.38 -6.85
C GLU A 432 -1.45 -8.97 -5.47
N PRO A 433 -2.03 -9.88 -4.67
CA PRO A 433 -2.72 -9.55 -3.41
C PRO A 433 -1.79 -9.45 -2.20
N VAL A 434 -0.49 -9.20 -2.42
CA VAL A 434 0.56 -9.22 -1.38
C VAL A 434 1.33 -7.91 -1.34
N TYR A 435 1.48 -7.34 -0.15
CA TYR A 435 2.20 -6.09 0.08
C TYR A 435 3.70 -6.36 0.35
N PRO A 436 4.63 -5.56 -0.21
CA PRO A 436 4.43 -4.46 -1.14
C PRO A 436 4.11 -4.96 -2.56
N GLN A 437 3.15 -4.34 -3.24
CA GLN A 437 2.72 -4.79 -4.58
C GLN A 437 3.61 -4.20 -5.68
N PRO A 438 3.93 -4.98 -6.74
CA PRO A 438 4.61 -4.48 -7.92
C PRO A 438 3.71 -3.53 -8.74
N PRO A 439 4.26 -2.76 -9.71
CA PRO A 439 3.48 -1.95 -10.64
C PRO A 439 2.52 -2.77 -11.51
N PHE A 440 1.43 -2.15 -11.96
CA PHE A 440 0.50 -2.76 -12.93
C PHE A 440 1.17 -3.11 -14.26
N SER A 441 0.80 -4.25 -14.84
CA SER A 441 1.34 -4.76 -16.11
C SER A 441 0.45 -4.39 -17.32
N TYR A 442 0.65 -3.20 -17.90
CA TYR A 442 -0.15 -2.73 -19.04
C TYR A 442 0.70 -2.47 -20.30
N SER A 443 0.83 -3.49 -21.15
CA SER A 443 1.72 -3.49 -22.34
C SER A 443 1.14 -2.81 -23.59
N GLU A 444 -0.17 -2.58 -23.63
CA GLU A 444 -0.93 -2.10 -24.79
C GLU A 444 -0.74 -0.60 -25.13
N LEU A 445 0.08 0.13 -24.38
CA LEU A 445 0.24 1.59 -24.55
C LEU A 445 0.74 2.01 -25.95
N PRO A 446 0.04 2.94 -26.62
CA PRO A 446 0.59 3.71 -27.75
C PRO A 446 1.85 4.49 -27.35
N GLN A 447 2.74 4.74 -28.32
CA GLN A 447 4.02 5.44 -28.08
C GLN A 447 3.86 6.90 -27.61
N GLU A 448 2.72 7.52 -27.87
CA GLU A 448 2.35 8.82 -27.30
C GLU A 448 2.03 8.72 -25.79
N ASP A 449 1.35 7.66 -25.38
CA ASP A 449 0.90 7.47 -24.00
C ASP A 449 2.05 7.03 -23.07
N LYS A 450 3.04 6.29 -23.59
CA LYS A 450 4.24 5.84 -22.83
C LYS A 450 5.09 6.96 -22.22
N LYS A 451 4.89 8.23 -22.61
CA LYS A 451 5.58 9.39 -22.00
C LYS A 451 4.82 9.98 -20.81
N ARG A 452 3.50 9.87 -20.83
CA ARG A 452 2.60 10.47 -19.82
C ARG A 452 2.02 9.46 -18.84
N VAL A 453 1.97 8.17 -19.17
CA VAL A 453 1.47 7.10 -18.30
C VAL A 453 2.64 6.46 -17.54
N HIS A 454 2.54 6.45 -16.22
CA HIS A 454 3.55 5.92 -15.29
C HIS A 454 2.86 4.95 -14.32
N PHE A 455 3.42 3.75 -14.16
CA PHE A 455 2.96 2.75 -13.19
C PHE A 455 3.98 2.64 -12.06
N LEU A 456 3.52 2.75 -10.81
CA LEU A 456 4.35 2.68 -9.60
C LEU A 456 3.93 1.48 -8.75
N SER A 457 4.80 1.10 -7.81
CA SER A 457 4.54 0.09 -6.77
C SER A 457 3.60 0.63 -5.68
N GLU A 458 3.05 -0.28 -4.86
CA GLU A 458 2.42 0.05 -3.58
C GLU A 458 3.29 -0.52 -2.44
N PRO A 459 3.96 0.30 -1.61
CA PRO A 459 4.00 1.77 -1.62
C PRO A 459 5.01 2.30 -2.65
N CYS A 460 5.13 3.64 -2.74
CA CYS A 460 6.17 4.28 -3.53
C CYS A 460 6.65 5.60 -2.90
N SER A 461 7.94 5.92 -3.03
CA SER A 461 8.49 7.27 -2.84
C SER A 461 8.79 7.87 -4.21
N PHE A 462 8.27 9.07 -4.46
CA PHE A 462 8.18 9.63 -5.81
C PHE A 462 8.50 11.12 -5.81
N SER A 463 9.46 11.54 -6.62
CA SER A 463 9.81 12.95 -6.81
C SER A 463 9.02 13.53 -7.99
N ILE A 464 8.31 14.62 -7.71
CA ILE A 464 7.71 15.50 -8.72
C ILE A 464 8.41 16.85 -8.59
N ASN A 465 9.22 17.25 -9.57
CA ASN A 465 9.92 18.54 -9.61
C ASN A 465 10.65 18.90 -8.29
N GLY A 466 11.40 17.96 -7.72
CA GLY A 466 12.19 18.18 -6.49
C GLY A 466 11.40 18.17 -5.18
N VAL A 467 10.11 17.87 -5.24
CA VAL A 467 9.23 17.63 -4.08
C VAL A 467 9.05 16.13 -3.90
N ILE A 468 9.29 15.61 -2.69
CA ILE A 468 9.16 14.18 -2.39
C ILE A 468 7.76 13.85 -1.88
N PHE A 469 7.05 13.03 -2.65
CA PHE A 469 5.77 12.45 -2.30
C PHE A 469 5.99 11.03 -1.77
N GLY A 470 5.54 10.76 -0.54
CA GLY A 470 5.32 9.41 -0.07
C GLY A 470 3.90 8.98 -0.44
N LEU A 471 3.79 7.89 -1.20
CA LEU A 471 2.54 7.32 -1.71
C LEU A 471 2.31 5.95 -1.08
N THR A 472 1.11 5.73 -0.53
CA THR A 472 0.55 4.40 -0.24
C THR A 472 -0.93 4.40 -0.64
N SER A 473 -1.53 3.26 -0.95
CA SER A 473 -2.98 3.06 -1.09
C SER A 473 -3.62 2.46 0.17
N THR A 474 -2.81 1.86 1.04
CA THR A 474 -3.23 1.05 2.19
C THR A 474 -3.79 1.93 3.31
N ASP A 475 -4.90 1.52 3.96
CA ASP A 475 -5.55 2.28 5.04
C ASP A 475 -4.85 2.16 6.40
N LEU A 476 -3.55 2.44 6.39
CA LEU A 476 -2.70 2.46 7.57
C LEU A 476 -3.23 3.40 8.68
N LEU A 477 -3.98 4.46 8.33
CA LEU A 477 -4.63 5.35 9.31
C LEU A 477 -5.75 4.67 10.09
N PHE A 478 -6.59 3.87 9.43
CA PHE A 478 -7.61 3.06 10.09
C PHE A 478 -6.99 1.89 10.85
N HIS A 479 -6.02 1.19 10.24
CA HIS A 479 -5.37 0.03 10.85
C HIS A 479 -4.62 0.42 12.13
N MET A 480 -3.70 1.40 12.07
CA MET A 480 -3.01 1.92 13.26
C MET A 480 -3.99 2.61 14.22
N GLY A 481 -5.02 3.27 13.69
CA GLY A 481 -6.07 3.86 14.50
C GLY A 481 -6.82 2.84 15.34
N ALA A 482 -7.08 1.64 14.80
CA ALA A 482 -7.75 0.57 15.51
C ALA A 482 -6.96 0.10 16.73
N GLU A 483 -5.62 0.02 16.64
CA GLU A 483 -4.76 -0.51 17.71
C GLU A 483 -4.03 0.53 18.59
N GLU A 484 -4.08 1.83 18.25
CA GLU A 484 -3.44 2.87 19.07
C GLU A 484 -4.05 3.01 20.47
N ILE A 485 -3.17 3.09 21.47
CA ILE A 485 -3.48 3.49 22.85
C ILE A 485 -2.69 4.75 23.20
N SER A 486 -3.26 5.63 24.03
CA SER A 486 -2.56 6.83 24.50
C SER A 486 -3.01 7.33 25.87
N SER A 487 -2.09 8.01 26.55
CA SER A 487 -2.36 8.94 27.64
C SER A 487 -1.87 10.33 27.22
N SER A 488 -2.70 11.35 27.39
CA SER A 488 -2.33 12.74 27.14
C SER A 488 -3.10 13.68 28.06
N SER A 489 -2.40 14.69 28.61
CA SER A 489 -2.92 15.66 29.58
C SER A 489 -3.92 16.68 29.02
N GLY A 490 -4.19 16.67 27.72
CA GLY A 490 -5.11 17.59 27.04
C GLY A 490 -5.70 17.01 25.75
N THR A 491 -6.33 17.87 24.94
CA THR A 491 -6.98 17.49 23.68
C THR A 491 -5.96 17.10 22.61
N SER A 492 -5.57 15.83 22.58
CA SER A 492 -4.58 15.28 21.64
C SER A 492 -5.24 14.70 20.38
N ASP A 493 -4.83 15.20 19.20
CA ASP A 493 -5.38 14.78 17.91
C ASP A 493 -4.84 13.40 17.47
N ARG A 494 -5.75 12.43 17.34
CA ARG A 494 -5.44 11.02 17.02
C ARG A 494 -4.70 10.86 15.69
N PHE A 495 -5.11 11.58 14.64
CA PHE A 495 -4.48 11.44 13.32
C PHE A 495 -3.08 12.03 13.31
N SER A 496 -2.85 13.18 13.95
CA SER A 496 -1.52 13.75 14.12
C SER A 496 -0.59 12.86 14.97
N ARG A 497 -1.11 12.07 15.92
CA ARG A 497 -0.31 11.03 16.61
C ARG A 497 0.07 9.88 15.68
N ILE A 498 -0.89 9.32 14.95
CA ILE A 498 -0.66 8.20 14.03
C ILE A 498 0.32 8.59 12.92
N LEU A 499 0.14 9.77 12.31
CA LEU A 499 1.06 10.31 11.29
C LEU A 499 2.47 10.55 11.83
N LYS A 500 2.59 11.03 13.08
CA LYS A 500 3.90 11.13 13.75
C LYS A 500 4.53 9.74 13.93
N HIS A 501 3.76 8.72 14.31
CA HIS A 501 4.28 7.34 14.40
C HIS A 501 4.80 6.84 13.05
N ILE A 502 4.04 7.01 11.97
CA ILE A 502 4.46 6.58 10.62
C ILE A 502 5.80 7.23 10.23
N LEU A 503 5.90 8.56 10.34
CA LEU A 503 7.11 9.32 10.00
C LEU A 503 8.31 9.00 10.90
N THR A 504 8.09 8.61 12.16
CA THR A 504 9.16 8.30 13.13
C THR A 504 9.53 6.81 13.20
N GLN A 505 8.70 5.93 12.67
CA GLN A 505 8.95 4.50 12.49
C GLN A 505 9.48 4.17 11.10
N ARG A 506 9.54 5.17 10.20
CA ARG A 506 10.30 5.16 8.94
C ARG A 506 9.89 4.06 7.95
N SER A 507 8.67 3.56 8.08
CA SER A 507 8.08 2.56 7.20
C SER A 507 6.70 3.00 6.75
N TYR A 508 6.32 2.58 5.55
CA TYR A 508 4.95 2.71 5.04
C TYR A 508 3.96 1.74 5.71
N TYR A 509 4.42 0.75 6.49
CA TYR A 509 3.53 -0.06 7.32
C TYR A 509 4.20 -0.53 8.62
N PRO A 510 4.28 0.32 9.67
CA PRO A 510 4.97 -0.02 10.92
C PRO A 510 4.17 -0.88 11.90
N LEU A 511 2.85 -1.06 11.70
CA LEU A 511 1.98 -1.88 12.55
C LEU A 511 2.33 -3.37 12.39
N TYR A 512 2.62 -4.05 13.50
CA TYR A 512 2.95 -5.48 13.50
C TYR A 512 2.37 -6.20 14.74
N PRO A 513 1.65 -7.33 14.59
CA PRO A 513 1.17 -7.91 13.33
C PRO A 513 0.29 -6.96 12.50
N PRO A 514 0.12 -7.20 11.18
CA PRO A 514 -0.74 -6.39 10.33
C PRO A 514 -2.22 -6.65 10.62
N GLN A 515 -3.12 -5.94 9.93
CA GLN A 515 -4.54 -6.25 9.99
C GLN A 515 -4.79 -7.65 9.37
N GLU A 516 -5.78 -8.37 9.87
CA GLU A 516 -6.12 -9.76 9.46
C GLU A 516 -6.31 -9.92 7.93
N ASP A 517 -6.90 -8.92 7.27
CA ASP A 517 -7.10 -8.88 5.80
C ASP A 517 -5.82 -8.56 4.99
N MET A 518 -4.68 -8.24 5.63
CA MET A 518 -3.51 -7.69 4.96
C MET A 518 -2.31 -8.66 4.93
N ALA A 519 -2.10 -9.31 3.78
CA ALA A 519 -0.91 -10.11 3.51
C ALA A 519 0.32 -9.22 3.26
N ILE A 520 1.40 -9.48 4.01
CA ILE A 520 2.71 -8.82 3.86
C ILE A 520 3.78 -9.88 3.58
N ASP A 521 4.62 -9.61 2.59
CA ASP A 521 5.89 -10.29 2.37
C ASP A 521 7.01 -9.51 3.07
N TYR A 522 7.60 -10.08 4.13
CA TYR A 522 8.54 -9.35 4.98
C TYR A 522 9.91 -9.12 4.31
N GLU A 523 10.37 -10.05 3.48
CA GLU A 523 11.63 -9.92 2.73
C GLU A 523 11.53 -8.73 1.74
N ASN A 524 10.41 -8.63 1.02
CA ASN A 524 10.16 -7.53 0.09
C ASN A 524 9.72 -6.23 0.79
N PHE A 525 9.03 -6.30 1.93
CA PHE A 525 8.74 -5.15 2.81
C PHE A 525 10.01 -4.46 3.30
N TYR A 526 11.02 -5.22 3.74
CA TYR A 526 12.31 -4.67 4.16
C TYR A 526 13.00 -3.93 3.02
N ALA A 527 12.95 -4.45 1.80
CA ALA A 527 13.54 -3.81 0.63
C ALA A 527 12.77 -2.57 0.12
N TYR A 528 11.44 -2.61 0.07
CA TYR A 528 10.64 -1.64 -0.70
C TYR A 528 9.62 -0.82 0.09
N ALA A 529 9.30 -1.19 1.33
CA ALA A 529 8.28 -0.50 2.16
C ALA A 529 8.86 0.41 3.26
N GLN A 530 10.12 0.82 3.13
CA GLN A 530 10.77 1.78 4.01
C GLN A 530 10.69 3.21 3.43
N LEU A 531 10.62 4.22 4.30
CA LEU A 531 10.70 5.62 3.91
C LEU A 531 12.19 5.98 3.71
N PRO A 532 12.63 6.44 2.51
CA PRO A 532 14.03 6.78 2.27
C PRO A 532 14.44 8.14 2.89
N VAL A 533 13.46 9.02 3.10
CA VAL A 533 13.55 10.34 3.74
C VAL A 533 12.21 10.64 4.41
N THR A 534 12.13 11.68 5.24
CA THR A 534 10.82 12.27 5.54
C THR A 534 10.29 12.95 4.27
N PRO A 535 9.10 12.57 3.76
CA PRO A 535 8.54 13.17 2.55
C PRO A 535 8.02 14.60 2.80
N ASP A 536 8.07 15.43 1.76
CA ASP A 536 7.48 16.77 1.79
C ASP A 536 5.94 16.69 1.83
N VAL A 537 5.38 15.75 1.06
CA VAL A 537 3.94 15.46 0.98
C VAL A 537 3.72 13.97 1.22
N PHE A 538 2.79 13.62 2.09
CA PHE A 538 2.41 12.22 2.36
C PHE A 538 0.95 12.01 1.95
N ILE A 539 0.71 11.10 1.02
CA ILE A 539 -0.62 10.75 0.54
C ILE A 539 -0.94 9.34 1.05
N ILE A 540 -1.97 9.26 1.88
CA ILE A 540 -2.35 8.06 2.62
C ILE A 540 -3.88 7.91 2.59
N PRO A 541 -4.41 7.09 1.67
CA PRO A 541 -5.83 6.75 1.58
C PRO A 541 -6.38 6.06 2.82
N SER A 542 -7.71 6.13 2.99
CA SER A 542 -8.40 5.58 4.14
C SER A 542 -9.92 5.42 3.89
N GLU A 543 -10.68 4.87 4.84
CA GLU A 543 -12.14 5.00 4.91
C GLU A 543 -12.59 6.11 5.89
N LEU A 544 -11.63 6.75 6.59
CA LEU A 544 -11.85 7.86 7.50
C LEU A 544 -12.28 9.16 6.78
N ARG A 545 -12.75 10.17 7.52
CA ARG A 545 -13.08 11.49 6.93
C ARG A 545 -11.82 12.20 6.41
N TYR A 546 -11.91 12.75 5.20
CA TYR A 546 -10.91 13.61 4.56
C TYR A 546 -10.30 14.66 5.50
N PHE A 547 -9.00 14.94 5.34
CA PHE A 547 -8.31 16.02 6.05
C PHE A 547 -7.04 16.47 5.31
N VAL A 548 -6.49 17.61 5.74
CA VAL A 548 -5.12 18.02 5.43
C VAL A 548 -4.42 18.43 6.73
N LYS A 549 -3.20 17.93 6.97
CA LYS A 549 -2.46 18.12 8.24
C LYS A 549 -0.97 18.32 8.00
N VAL A 550 -0.37 19.28 8.71
CA VAL A 550 1.08 19.44 8.83
C VAL A 550 1.52 18.67 10.07
N SER A 551 2.26 17.56 9.90
CA SER A 551 2.42 16.57 10.98
C SER A 551 3.72 16.63 11.78
N LEU A 552 4.61 17.57 11.48
CA LEU A 552 5.89 17.75 12.20
C LEU A 552 6.02 19.20 12.70
N ASN A 553 5.90 19.42 14.01
CA ASN A 553 6.24 20.73 14.57
C ASN A 553 7.75 20.98 14.44
N SER A 554 8.14 22.13 13.88
CA SER A 554 9.52 22.53 13.58
C SER A 554 10.38 22.86 14.83
N ALA A 555 10.04 22.30 15.99
CA ALA A 555 10.79 22.40 17.24
C ALA A 555 12.07 21.53 17.25
N PHE A 556 12.14 20.50 16.41
CA PHE A 556 13.21 19.50 16.37
C PHE A 556 14.60 20.01 15.91
N SER A 557 14.78 21.32 15.68
CA SER A 557 16.02 21.89 15.13
C SER A 557 16.70 22.97 16.02
N GLN A 558 16.21 23.24 17.24
CA GLN A 558 16.70 24.38 18.06
C GLN A 558 17.04 24.07 19.54
N LYS A 559 17.82 23.00 19.80
CA LYS A 559 18.49 22.84 21.12
C LYS A 559 19.99 22.50 21.12
N CYS A 560 20.62 22.31 19.97
CA CYS A 560 22.05 21.97 19.87
C CYS A 560 22.85 22.80 18.84
N GLN A 561 22.84 24.13 18.95
CA GLN A 561 23.97 24.99 18.54
C GLN A 561 23.82 26.43 19.07
N LYS A 562 24.92 27.04 19.51
CA LYS A 562 24.99 28.45 19.96
C LYS A 562 25.65 29.35 18.91
N GLN A 563 25.09 29.41 17.69
CA GLN A 563 25.47 30.39 16.67
C GLN A 563 24.23 30.88 15.90
N PRO A 564 24.20 32.14 15.42
CA PRO A 564 23.06 32.68 14.70
C PRO A 564 23.07 32.21 13.23
N LEU A 565 22.23 31.24 12.90
CA LEU A 565 22.03 30.74 11.52
C LEU A 565 20.55 30.76 11.13
N THR A 566 20.31 30.79 9.82
CA THR A 566 19.02 31.09 9.19
C THR A 566 17.98 29.96 9.33
N PHE A 567 16.70 30.35 9.37
CA PHE A 567 15.58 29.41 9.37
C PHE A 567 15.53 28.56 8.07
N PRO A 568 15.20 27.25 8.15
CA PRO A 568 14.88 26.45 6.98
C PRO A 568 13.53 26.89 6.37
N SER A 569 13.41 26.79 5.04
CA SER A 569 12.37 27.50 4.26
C SER A 569 11.30 26.61 3.60
N ARG A 570 11.02 25.42 4.17
CA ARG A 570 9.93 24.54 3.73
C ARG A 570 8.87 24.36 4.84
N PRO A 571 7.58 24.19 4.50
CA PRO A 571 6.59 23.72 5.46
C PRO A 571 6.92 22.28 5.90
N PRO A 572 6.52 21.85 7.11
CA PRO A 572 6.71 20.46 7.52
C PRO A 572 5.77 19.49 6.78
N ALA A 573 6.13 18.20 6.77
CA ALA A 573 5.47 17.11 6.08
C ALA A 573 3.94 17.23 6.03
N LEU A 574 3.42 17.42 4.81
CA LEU A 574 2.02 17.70 4.52
C LEU A 574 1.26 16.40 4.22
N CYS A 575 0.50 15.91 5.19
CA CYS A 575 -0.40 14.78 4.99
C CYS A 575 -1.69 15.23 4.30
N LEU A 576 -2.08 14.52 3.23
CA LEU A 576 -3.29 14.72 2.45
C LEU A 576 -4.20 13.50 2.51
N TRP A 577 -5.51 13.72 2.64
CA TRP A 577 -6.49 12.64 2.69
C TRP A 577 -7.87 13.03 2.09
N GLY A 578 -8.46 12.18 1.23
CA GLY A 578 -9.74 12.36 0.52
C GLY A 578 -10.63 11.08 0.45
N SER A 579 -11.67 11.02 1.30
CA SER A 579 -12.65 9.93 1.53
C SER A 579 -13.03 9.02 0.35
N THR A 580 -12.97 7.69 0.55
CA THR A 580 -13.40 6.62 -0.39
C THR A 580 -14.92 6.51 -0.57
N HIS A 581 -15.71 6.82 0.47
CA HIS A 581 -17.16 6.61 0.43
C HIS A 581 -17.92 7.51 -0.56
N GLY A 582 -18.30 6.95 -1.71
CA GLY A 582 -19.54 7.28 -2.47
C GLY A 582 -19.62 8.65 -3.15
N ALA A 583 -18.71 9.57 -2.90
CA ALA A 583 -18.59 10.86 -3.57
C ALA A 583 -17.11 11.26 -3.63
N GLY A 584 -16.44 10.96 -4.75
CA GLY A 584 -15.00 11.14 -4.94
C GLY A 584 -14.50 12.52 -4.48
N GLY A 585 -13.79 12.53 -3.36
CA GLY A 585 -13.25 13.73 -2.73
C GLY A 585 -11.95 14.16 -3.40
N LEU A 586 -12.04 15.05 -4.39
CA LEU A 586 -10.86 15.56 -5.09
C LEU A 586 -10.00 16.41 -4.15
N VAL A 587 -8.73 16.03 -3.95
CA VAL A 587 -7.74 16.86 -3.26
C VAL A 587 -6.89 17.57 -4.31
N SER A 588 -6.81 18.90 -4.21
CA SER A 588 -6.02 19.75 -5.09
C SER A 588 -5.01 20.57 -4.27
N LEU A 589 -3.75 20.57 -4.69
CA LEU A 589 -2.65 21.23 -3.98
C LEU A 589 -2.47 22.69 -4.44
N GLY A 590 -2.67 23.63 -3.53
CA GLY A 590 -2.54 25.07 -3.76
C GLY A 590 -1.33 25.68 -3.05
N GLU A 591 -0.63 26.58 -3.74
CA GLU A 591 0.54 27.38 -3.29
C GLU A 591 1.45 26.77 -2.19
N VAL A 592 2.54 26.13 -2.60
CA VAL A 592 3.77 26.08 -1.77
C VAL A 592 4.74 27.13 -2.30
N VAL A 593 4.40 28.41 -2.11
CA VAL A 593 5.24 29.54 -2.57
C VAL A 593 6.17 30.01 -1.45
N GLY A 594 7.43 29.57 -1.51
CA GLY A 594 8.50 30.18 -0.72
C GLY A 594 9.10 31.38 -1.44
N ARG A 595 8.85 32.61 -0.95
CA ARG A 595 9.64 33.81 -1.31
C ARG A 595 9.60 34.90 -0.25
N GLU A 596 10.69 35.68 -0.16
CA GLU A 596 10.84 36.74 0.84
C GLU A 596 9.87 37.91 0.62
N GLN A 597 9.42 38.53 1.72
CA GLN A 597 9.08 39.96 1.70
C GLN A 597 10.18 40.77 2.37
N LYS A 598 10.81 41.67 1.59
CA LYS A 598 11.65 42.77 2.07
C LYS A 598 11.02 44.09 1.67
N SER A 599 11.25 45.14 2.48
CA SER A 599 10.58 46.46 2.43
C SER A 599 9.13 46.42 2.93
N VAL A 600 8.59 47.45 3.60
CA VAL A 600 9.07 48.85 3.76
C VAL A 600 9.13 49.26 5.24
N VAL A 601 10.19 49.95 5.65
CA VAL A 601 10.29 50.61 6.97
C VAL A 601 9.73 52.04 6.92
N LYS A 602 8.69 52.37 7.70
CA LYS A 602 8.48 53.74 8.23
C LYS A 602 7.35 53.88 9.26
N ARG A 603 7.67 54.58 10.37
CA ARG A 603 6.77 55.18 11.40
C ARG A 603 6.04 54.16 12.29
N LEU A 604 5.87 54.39 13.60
CA LEU A 604 6.31 55.50 14.45
C LEU A 604 6.60 54.97 15.88
N SER A 605 7.65 55.48 16.53
CA SER A 605 8.05 55.10 17.90
C SER A 605 8.00 56.30 18.85
N GLN A 606 7.07 56.23 19.81
CA GLN A 606 6.79 57.14 20.94
C GLN A 606 5.52 56.54 21.62
N GLN A 607 5.33 56.41 22.93
CA GLN A 607 6.07 56.66 24.17
C GLN A 607 5.71 55.50 25.15
N LEU A 608 6.43 55.16 26.23
CA LEU A 608 7.68 55.67 26.83
C LEU A 608 8.31 54.53 27.69
N SER A 609 9.57 54.68 28.08
CA SER A 609 10.17 53.96 29.22
C SER A 609 11.17 54.88 29.93
N SER A 610 11.23 54.81 31.26
CA SER A 610 11.98 55.76 32.10
C SER A 610 13.08 55.07 32.93
N ASP A 611 14.27 55.63 32.78
CA ASP A 611 15.36 55.74 33.75
C ASP A 611 16.23 54.53 34.14
N SER A 612 17.54 54.79 34.11
CA SER A 612 18.66 54.04 34.70
C SER A 612 19.55 55.06 35.44
N PRO A 613 20.37 54.66 36.42
CA PRO A 613 21.85 54.69 36.21
C PRO A 613 22.58 53.52 36.93
N ALA A 614 23.72 52.94 36.49
CA ALA A 614 24.99 53.40 35.89
C ALA A 614 26.12 53.70 36.90
N TRP A 615 27.32 53.10 36.72
CA TRP A 615 28.65 53.63 37.14
C TRP A 615 29.84 52.87 36.46
N GLU A 616 31.05 53.47 36.41
CA GLU A 616 32.27 52.94 35.73
C GLU A 616 33.61 53.33 36.47
N PRO A 617 34.87 53.12 36.01
CA PRO A 617 35.86 52.26 36.72
C PRO A 617 37.21 52.94 37.14
N ARG A 618 38.14 52.21 37.84
CA ARG A 618 39.64 52.42 37.81
C ARG A 618 40.52 51.50 38.72
N ARG A 619 41.56 50.85 38.12
CA ARG A 619 42.94 50.52 38.65
C ARG A 619 43.06 49.59 39.92
N GLN A 620 44.21 49.04 40.39
CA GLN A 620 45.67 49.18 40.11
C GLN A 620 46.54 47.98 40.66
N VAL A 621 47.81 47.80 40.21
CA VAL A 621 48.95 47.00 40.81
C VAL A 621 48.81 45.44 40.79
N GLY A 622 49.85 44.57 40.64
CA GLY A 622 51.32 44.75 40.47
C GLY A 622 52.11 43.42 40.17
N ARG A 623 53.46 43.50 40.16
CA ARG A 623 54.48 42.42 39.90
C ARG A 623 55.31 42.15 41.17
N PRO A 624 56.33 41.24 41.27
CA PRO A 624 57.16 40.54 40.24
C PRO A 624 57.21 38.98 40.49
N SER A 625 58.25 38.13 40.35
CA SER A 625 59.69 38.16 39.89
C SER A 625 60.23 36.72 39.66
N ASN A 626 61.15 36.53 38.69
CA ASN A 626 62.20 35.46 38.61
C ASN A 626 61.76 33.96 38.61
N SER A 627 62.55 32.96 38.16
CA SER A 627 63.76 32.88 37.29
C SER A 627 64.04 31.41 36.94
N GLY A 628 64.60 31.07 35.77
CA GLY A 628 65.12 29.70 35.53
C GLY A 628 65.38 29.35 34.07
N SER A 629 66.65 29.20 33.68
CA SER A 629 67.08 28.77 32.35
C SER A 629 67.65 27.35 32.36
N ARG A 630 67.37 26.53 31.33
CA ARG A 630 68.36 25.66 30.64
C ARG A 630 67.72 24.81 29.53
N THR A 631 68.37 24.79 28.37
CA THR A 631 68.34 23.70 27.37
C THR A 631 69.60 22.84 27.53
N PRO A 632 69.60 21.56 27.08
CA PRO A 632 70.27 21.30 25.79
C PRO A 632 69.67 20.16 24.94
N ARG A 633 70.19 20.09 23.69
CA ARG A 633 70.42 18.96 22.76
C ARG A 633 70.14 17.51 23.22
N ALA A 634 69.97 16.50 22.34
CA ALA A 634 69.65 16.33 20.89
C ALA A 634 69.79 14.81 20.56
N THR A 635 69.69 14.42 19.27
CA THR A 635 69.96 13.06 18.69
C THR A 635 68.96 11.94 19.07
N SER A 636 68.59 10.99 18.20
CA SER A 636 68.85 10.83 16.74
C SER A 636 67.90 9.80 16.11
N GLU A 637 67.59 9.98 14.81
CA GLU A 637 67.04 8.98 13.85
C GLU A 637 65.62 8.43 14.18
N TRP A 638 64.78 7.99 13.23
CA TRP A 638 65.00 7.50 11.85
C TRP A 638 64.21 8.23 10.76
N GLN A 639 64.45 7.85 9.51
CA GLN A 639 63.74 8.29 8.30
C GLN A 639 62.46 7.46 8.08
N ASP A 640 61.41 8.04 7.47
CA ASP A 640 60.77 7.42 6.30
C ASP A 640 59.91 8.40 5.46
N LEU A 641 59.37 7.92 4.34
CA LEU A 641 58.94 8.72 3.18
C LEU A 641 57.44 9.05 3.04
N HIS A 642 57.14 9.98 2.12
CA HIS A 642 55.79 10.29 1.63
C HIS A 642 55.07 9.08 1.02
N THR A 643 53.73 9.01 1.10
CA THR A 643 52.79 9.16 -0.06
C THR A 643 51.32 8.81 0.30
N ALA A 644 50.37 9.52 -0.32
CA ALA A 644 48.93 9.24 -0.50
C ALA A 644 48.05 8.87 0.72
N LEU A 645 47.03 9.70 0.96
CA LEU A 645 45.81 9.30 1.68
C LEU A 645 44.88 8.55 0.72
N ALA A 646 44.50 7.33 1.05
CA ALA A 646 43.45 6.57 0.38
C ALA A 646 42.22 6.45 1.29
N PHE A 647 41.02 6.52 0.71
CA PHE A 647 39.77 6.29 1.43
C PHE A 647 39.58 4.79 1.73
N PRO A 648 38.98 4.42 2.88
CA PRO A 648 38.58 3.05 3.13
C PRO A 648 37.38 2.65 2.23
N PRO A 649 37.32 1.41 1.72
CA PRO A 649 36.14 0.90 1.03
C PRO A 649 34.98 0.61 2.01
N PRO A 650 33.73 0.53 1.53
CA PRO A 650 32.58 0.16 2.36
C PRO A 650 32.65 -1.30 2.86
N PRO A 651 31.90 -1.66 3.92
CA PRO A 651 31.84 -3.03 4.42
C PRO A 651 31.32 -4.01 3.36
N GLN A 652 31.84 -5.23 3.37
CA GLN A 652 31.51 -6.27 2.40
C GLN A 652 30.17 -6.94 2.73
N LEU A 653 29.37 -7.27 1.70
CA LEU A 653 28.19 -8.10 1.85
C LEU A 653 28.56 -9.49 2.41
N CYS A 654 27.68 -10.04 3.25
CA CYS A 654 27.77 -11.43 3.69
C CYS A 654 27.80 -12.38 2.48
N ARG A 655 28.83 -13.23 2.40
CA ARG A 655 28.97 -14.22 1.33
C ARG A 655 27.92 -15.32 1.47
N ALA A 656 27.11 -15.53 0.45
CA ALA A 656 26.43 -16.79 0.24
C ALA A 656 27.46 -17.93 0.11
N SER A 657 27.17 -19.08 0.72
CA SER A 657 28.10 -20.22 0.77
C SER A 657 28.19 -20.95 -0.57
N GLN A 658 29.39 -20.99 -1.15
CA GLN A 658 29.68 -21.86 -2.30
C GLN A 658 29.60 -23.33 -1.88
N TRP A 659 28.91 -24.16 -2.66
CA TRP A 659 29.03 -25.62 -2.61
C TRP A 659 30.00 -26.10 -3.68
N ALA A 660 30.76 -27.15 -3.39
CA ALA A 660 31.84 -27.63 -4.23
C ALA A 660 31.36 -28.56 -5.37
N GLN A 661 32.08 -28.49 -6.50
CA GLN A 661 32.08 -29.51 -7.55
C GLN A 661 33.37 -30.35 -7.41
N PRO A 662 33.31 -31.68 -7.57
CA PRO A 662 34.49 -32.50 -7.85
C PRO A 662 34.73 -32.65 -9.37
N GLU A 663 36.00 -32.83 -9.74
CA GLU A 663 36.46 -33.23 -11.09
C GLU A 663 36.07 -34.71 -11.35
N SER A 664 36.07 -35.32 -12.55
CA SER A 664 36.70 -35.09 -13.86
C SER A 664 35.81 -35.80 -14.94
N SER A 665 36.10 -35.97 -16.24
CA SER A 665 37.37 -36.09 -17.01
C SER A 665 37.15 -35.81 -18.52
N GLU A 666 38.20 -36.00 -19.33
CA GLU A 666 38.30 -35.64 -20.75
C GLU A 666 37.54 -36.56 -21.72
N GLU A 667 37.08 -36.02 -22.86
CA GLU A 667 37.55 -36.48 -24.19
C GLU A 667 37.32 -35.39 -25.26
N ALA A 668 37.92 -35.52 -26.44
CA ALA A 668 38.03 -34.45 -27.44
C ALA A 668 37.76 -34.90 -28.88
N LEU A 669 37.12 -34.03 -29.68
CA LEU A 669 37.03 -33.95 -31.17
C LEU A 669 35.98 -32.87 -31.51
N GLY A 670 36.03 -32.06 -32.58
CA GLY A 670 37.03 -31.85 -33.63
C GLY A 670 36.73 -30.55 -34.41
N SER A 671 37.65 -30.07 -35.25
CA SER A 671 37.63 -28.72 -35.84
C SER A 671 36.99 -28.60 -37.24
N LEU A 672 36.26 -27.51 -37.53
CA LEU A 672 36.06 -26.79 -38.83
C LEU A 672 35.11 -25.59 -38.54
N SER A 673 35.36 -24.29 -38.79
CA SER A 673 36.03 -23.50 -39.85
C SER A 673 35.14 -23.10 -41.06
N LEU A 674 34.39 -21.98 -40.92
CA LEU A 674 34.19 -20.82 -41.84
C LEU A 674 33.78 -21.02 -43.34
N PRO A 675 33.29 -19.99 -44.10
CA PRO A 675 32.76 -18.64 -43.81
C PRO A 675 31.32 -18.41 -44.43
N PRO A 676 30.79 -17.17 -44.68
CA PRO A 676 29.38 -16.95 -45.09
C PRO A 676 29.15 -16.44 -46.54
N GLU A 677 27.88 -16.38 -46.99
CA GLU A 677 27.45 -15.70 -48.24
C GLU A 677 26.13 -14.91 -48.13
N ALA A 678 26.01 -13.88 -48.99
CA ALA A 678 24.83 -13.10 -49.39
C ALA A 678 25.19 -12.30 -50.67
N PRO A 679 24.28 -11.63 -51.42
CA PRO A 679 22.80 -11.61 -51.39
C PRO A 679 22.24 -12.22 -52.72
N PRO A 680 21.12 -11.75 -53.33
CA PRO A 680 21.14 -10.49 -54.09
C PRO A 680 19.84 -9.65 -54.10
N THR A 681 19.98 -8.37 -54.49
CA THR A 681 18.87 -7.42 -54.71
C THR A 681 18.21 -7.55 -56.09
N ARG A 682 16.91 -7.28 -56.19
CA ARG A 682 16.29 -6.67 -57.38
C ARG A 682 15.21 -5.66 -56.98
N GLY A 683 15.22 -4.49 -57.62
CA GLY A 683 14.14 -3.51 -57.55
C GLY A 683 13.63 -3.17 -58.94
N TRP A 684 12.35 -2.85 -59.05
CA TRP A 684 11.69 -2.21 -60.19
C TRP A 684 10.78 -1.10 -59.65
N GLY A 685 10.47 -0.08 -60.46
CA GLY A 685 9.67 1.07 -60.04
C GLY A 685 8.84 1.65 -61.20
N ILE A 686 8.50 2.94 -61.09
CA ILE A 686 7.60 3.71 -61.97
C ILE A 686 6.12 3.41 -61.70
N GLY A 687 5.30 4.47 -61.52
CA GLY A 687 3.85 4.32 -61.28
C GLY A 687 3.18 5.56 -60.68
N SER A 688 3.18 6.69 -61.40
CA SER A 688 2.47 7.91 -60.97
C SER A 688 0.97 7.84 -61.24
N GLN A 689 0.12 8.28 -60.30
CA GLN A 689 -0.98 9.24 -60.57
C GLN A 689 -1.74 9.66 -59.31
N SER A 690 -2.24 10.90 -59.34
CA SER A 690 -3.19 11.48 -58.39
C SER A 690 -4.37 12.07 -59.15
N PRO A 691 -5.59 12.03 -58.60
CA PRO A 691 -6.56 13.07 -58.92
C PRO A 691 -7.24 13.71 -57.69
N GLN A 692 -7.78 14.90 -57.98
CA GLN A 692 -8.69 15.73 -57.18
C GLN A 692 -9.95 14.93 -56.72
N GLY A 693 -10.72 15.30 -55.70
CA GLY A 693 -10.72 16.54 -54.90
C GLY A 693 -12.07 17.27 -55.00
N ILE A 694 -12.99 17.06 -54.04
CA ILE A 694 -14.36 17.64 -54.04
C ILE A 694 -14.80 18.08 -52.62
N HIS A 695 -15.44 19.25 -52.55
CA HIS A 695 -16.17 19.88 -51.43
C HIS A 695 -17.27 20.77 -52.04
N PRO A 696 -18.27 21.29 -51.28
CA PRO A 696 -18.90 20.85 -50.03
C PRO A 696 -20.43 20.59 -50.31
N PRO A 697 -21.43 20.82 -49.41
CA PRO A 697 -21.77 22.16 -48.88
C PRO A 697 -22.18 22.23 -47.39
N THR A 698 -22.09 23.43 -46.82
CA THR A 698 -22.68 23.82 -45.52
C THR A 698 -24.10 24.40 -45.68
N PRO A 699 -24.92 24.37 -44.61
CA PRO A 699 -25.92 25.41 -44.38
C PRO A 699 -25.74 26.12 -43.03
N SER A 700 -25.41 27.41 -43.07
CA SER A 700 -25.67 28.35 -41.97
C SER A 700 -27.06 28.99 -42.14
N TRP A 701 -27.80 29.32 -41.08
CA TRP A 701 -28.65 30.53 -41.04
C TRP A 701 -29.14 30.88 -39.61
N GLN A 702 -29.09 32.19 -39.30
CA GLN A 702 -29.90 32.97 -38.36
C GLN A 702 -29.98 32.66 -36.84
N THR A 703 -29.39 33.59 -36.09
CA THR A 703 -29.75 34.01 -34.72
C THR A 703 -31.15 34.66 -34.62
N ARG A 704 -31.79 34.60 -33.43
CA ARG A 704 -32.36 35.81 -32.75
C ARG A 704 -32.59 35.57 -31.24
N PRO A 705 -32.63 36.61 -30.38
CA PRO A 705 -32.51 36.45 -28.92
C PRO A 705 -33.75 36.85 -28.09
N SER A 706 -33.90 36.24 -26.91
CA SER A 706 -34.49 36.82 -25.68
C SER A 706 -34.17 35.88 -24.49
N SER A 707 -34.24 36.27 -23.21
CA SER A 707 -34.65 37.53 -22.60
C SER A 707 -33.74 37.89 -21.41
N THR A 708 -33.74 39.17 -20.99
CA THR A 708 -32.97 39.65 -19.82
C THR A 708 -33.90 39.95 -18.66
N SER A 709 -33.73 39.29 -17.51
CA SER A 709 -34.39 39.64 -16.25
C SER A 709 -33.44 40.40 -15.32
N ARG A 710 -33.68 41.70 -15.12
CA ARG A 710 -33.01 42.52 -14.10
C ARG A 710 -33.80 42.50 -12.80
N GLY A 711 -33.13 42.32 -11.67
CA GLY A 711 -33.70 42.57 -10.33
C GLY A 711 -33.16 41.62 -9.27
N LYS A 712 -32.78 42.06 -8.06
CA LYS A 712 -32.71 43.44 -7.54
C LYS A 712 -31.47 43.60 -6.64
N LEU A 713 -30.94 44.82 -6.61
CA LEU A 713 -29.97 45.25 -5.62
C LEU A 713 -30.69 45.51 -4.29
N CYS A 714 -30.21 44.92 -3.19
CA CYS A 714 -30.61 45.27 -1.84
C CYS A 714 -29.36 45.34 -0.95
N PHE A 715 -28.98 46.56 -0.54
CA PHE A 715 -28.10 46.77 0.61
C PHE A 715 -28.94 46.77 1.88
N LEU A 716 -28.41 46.20 2.98
CA LEU A 716 -28.68 46.69 4.33
C LEU A 716 -27.52 46.32 5.26
N VAL A 717 -27.34 47.12 6.31
CA VAL A 717 -26.22 47.05 7.27
C VAL A 717 -26.70 46.42 8.58
N GLY A 718 -25.82 45.70 9.30
CA GLY A 718 -26.14 45.13 10.60
C GLY A 718 -24.92 44.61 11.36
N ASP A 719 -24.32 45.45 12.20
CA ASP A 719 -23.24 45.08 13.12
C ASP A 719 -23.76 44.31 14.36
N ASN A 720 -22.86 43.51 14.95
CA ASN A 720 -22.83 43.09 16.36
C ASN A 720 -24.08 42.43 16.99
N LYS A 721 -23.92 41.16 17.40
CA LYS A 721 -23.74 40.83 18.84
C LYS A 721 -23.38 39.37 19.13
N GLN A 722 -22.70 39.17 20.26
CA GLN A 722 -22.58 37.87 20.93
C GLN A 722 -23.92 37.47 21.57
N ILE A 723 -24.34 36.21 21.42
CA ILE A 723 -25.11 35.46 22.42
C ILE A 723 -24.56 34.03 22.44
N GLY A 724 -24.38 33.44 23.62
CA GLY A 724 -23.99 32.04 23.82
C GLY A 724 -25.11 31.22 24.46
N PHE A 725 -24.76 30.09 25.08
CA PHE A 725 -25.66 29.04 25.63
C PHE A 725 -26.39 28.20 24.57
N VAL A 726 -26.79 26.94 24.81
CA VAL A 726 -26.19 25.79 25.55
C VAL A 726 -27.12 24.58 25.31
N SER A 727 -26.57 23.36 25.30
CA SER A 727 -27.22 22.02 25.30
C SER A 727 -28.76 21.88 25.15
N LYS A 728 -29.21 20.90 24.34
CA LYS A 728 -29.89 19.70 24.87
C LYS A 728 -30.05 18.54 23.89
N PHE A 729 -30.25 17.35 24.46
CA PHE A 729 -30.69 16.10 23.81
C PHE A 729 -32.20 16.12 23.48
N GLY A 730 -32.62 15.25 22.57
CA GLY A 730 -34.03 14.96 22.23
C GLY A 730 -34.23 14.95 20.71
N SER A 731 -34.52 13.82 20.06
CA SER A 731 -34.75 12.45 20.57
C SER A 731 -34.18 11.40 19.61
#